data_AF-A0AAV2L0W2-F1
#
_entry.id   AF-A0AAV2L0W2-F1
#
_cell.length_a   1.000
_cell.length_b   1.000
_cell.length_c   1.000
_cell.angle_alpha   90.00
_cell.angle_beta   90.00
_cell.angle_gamma   90.00
#
_symmetry.space_group_name_H-M   'P 1'
#
loop_
_entity.id
_entity.type
_entity.pdbx_description
1 polymer ?
#
loop_
_entity_poly.entity_id
_entity_poly.type
_entity_poly.pdbx_seq_one_letter_code
_entity_poly.pdbx_strand_id
1 'polypeptide(L)'
;MAAELVEAMNMVKSFRVSDLQTLLSSMGRSKSGLKQDLVGRALKLVQTEYSPELLKNVRQLYESRFPKSSGWLAARRPEGVPVAYASLNSSNNLTSQSADYLNGISKTLPTPAAEVKLVPLPFYQTLDTLLSPTELIAHNNEKLQDSPHIFELTPKQADQIRNASEIRPGIGSVQVVLRICYTDSIGVQEDQYPPNIAVKVNQSYCHVPGYYPSNKPGVEPRRPCRPVNITPWLHLSSAPNRITVTWGNFGKRYSVAVYLVRVFTAADLFNQLKLCSVESADRCRERIQDKLRFDPESEIATTGLRVSLICPLVKMRLGVPCRVLTCAHLQCFDAVFFLQMNEKKPTWTCPVCDKPAPYELLTIDGLLSEILKETHEDIEEIEYLTDGSWRPIRDEKERDRERERSNTPEYPVVDICIPEANGHSPAHSSTSLTGKSSSGSVGGSGAAGAAVPPGGGAVVDLTLDSSSEEEGGGAGGDTKSPAAERLLLLFLTDMAPKRRPVPLNITPIGEGQTTSITCDAASEANLEALQKKLGELDLDEQQKKRLEAFLTQKAQVGELKDEDFDPICELGAGNGGVVNKVRHKPSSLVMARKLIHLEIKPAIRNQIIRELQVLHECNSPYIVGFYGAFYSDGEISICMEHMDGGSLDQVLKEARRIPEDILGKVSIAVLRGLAYLREKHQIMHRDVKPSNILVNSRGEIKLCDFGVSGQLIDSMANSFVGTRSYMSPERLQGTHYSVQSDVWSMGLSLVELAIGRYPIPPPDAKELEGIFGRAVLDGAEGEVHNIQRPRPPGRPVSGHGMDSRPAMAIFELLDYIVNEPPPKLPLGVFTNDFQDFVTKCLIKNPAERADLKMLMNHTFIKRSEVEEVDFAGWLCRTMGLNQPSTPTRGTE
;
A
#
# COMPACT_ATOMS: atom_id res chain seq x y z
N MET A 1 0.88 -34.86 -2.86
CA MET A 1 1.74 -33.98 -3.70
C MET A 1 1.07 -32.63 -3.94
N ALA A 2 0.78 -32.18 -5.17
CA ALA A 2 0.45 -30.76 -5.46
C ALA A 2 -0.63 -30.11 -4.57
N ALA A 3 -1.78 -30.77 -4.34
CA ALA A 3 -2.84 -30.25 -3.47
C ALA A 3 -2.38 -30.13 -2.00
N GLU A 4 -1.70 -31.15 -1.47
CA GLU A 4 -1.16 -31.16 -0.10
C GLU A 4 0.00 -30.17 0.09
N LEU A 5 0.76 -29.89 -0.97
CA LEU A 5 1.80 -28.85 -0.94
C LEU A 5 1.16 -27.47 -0.76
N VAL A 6 0.11 -27.16 -1.53
CA VAL A 6 -0.65 -25.91 -1.39
C VAL A 6 -1.36 -25.83 -0.03
N GLU A 7 -1.91 -26.95 0.46
CA GLU A 7 -2.49 -27.07 1.80
C GLU A 7 -1.45 -26.73 2.88
N ALA A 8 -0.31 -27.42 2.90
CA ALA A 8 0.75 -27.21 3.88
C ALA A 8 1.36 -25.80 3.81
N MET A 9 1.53 -25.24 2.61
CA MET A 9 1.96 -23.84 2.44
C MET A 9 0.94 -22.85 3.02
N ASN A 10 -0.35 -23.14 2.95
CA ASN A 10 -1.39 -22.30 3.55
C ASN A 10 -1.46 -22.47 5.08
N MET A 11 -1.23 -23.68 5.60
CA MET A 11 -1.04 -23.92 7.04
C MET A 11 0.14 -23.10 7.58
N VAL A 12 1.32 -23.17 6.95
CA VAL A 12 2.53 -22.43 7.34
C VAL A 12 2.32 -20.91 7.35
N LYS A 13 1.55 -20.34 6.41
CA LYS A 13 1.22 -18.90 6.38
C LYS A 13 0.37 -18.44 7.58
N SER A 14 -0.31 -19.35 8.28
CA SER A 14 -1.14 -19.03 9.46
C SER A 14 -0.37 -19.01 10.79
N PHE A 15 0.82 -19.60 10.83
CA PHE A 15 1.61 -19.87 12.03
C PHE A 15 2.09 -18.58 12.75
N ARG A 16 2.26 -18.63 14.07
CA ARG A 16 2.93 -17.62 14.93
C ARG A 16 4.46 -17.70 14.75
N VAL A 17 5.20 -16.78 15.38
CA VAL A 17 6.67 -16.80 15.41
C VAL A 17 7.14 -18.08 16.11
N SER A 18 6.66 -18.35 17.32
CA SER A 18 6.84 -19.58 18.10
C SER A 18 6.49 -20.87 17.33
N ASP A 19 5.34 -20.93 16.63
CA ASP A 19 4.96 -22.05 15.76
C ASP A 19 6.02 -22.32 14.66
N LEU A 20 6.48 -21.26 13.97
CA LEU A 20 7.47 -21.34 12.89
C LEU A 20 8.86 -21.70 13.40
N GLN A 21 9.25 -21.16 14.55
CA GLN A 21 10.52 -21.50 15.22
C GLN A 21 10.52 -22.97 15.65
N THR A 22 9.40 -23.48 16.17
CA THR A 22 9.24 -24.90 16.52
C THR A 22 9.39 -25.78 15.27
N LEU A 23 8.70 -25.43 14.18
CA LEU A 23 8.83 -26.14 12.90
C LEU A 23 10.27 -26.14 12.37
N LEU A 24 10.89 -24.96 12.28
CA LEU A 24 12.26 -24.81 11.77
C LEU A 24 13.29 -25.50 12.67
N SER A 25 13.13 -25.43 13.99
CA SER A 25 13.96 -26.14 14.96
C SER A 25 13.85 -27.66 14.80
N SER A 26 12.64 -28.21 14.63
CA SER A 26 12.43 -29.64 14.39
C SER A 26 13.10 -30.17 13.12
N MET A 27 13.41 -29.27 12.19
CA MET A 27 14.04 -29.55 10.89
C MET A 27 15.51 -29.10 10.82
N GLY A 28 16.11 -28.68 11.93
CA GLY A 28 17.51 -28.22 11.96
C GLY A 28 17.76 -26.98 11.08
N ARG A 29 16.85 -25.99 11.14
CA ARG A 29 16.96 -24.69 10.45
C ARG A 29 16.98 -23.55 11.47
N SER A 30 17.60 -22.42 11.11
CA SER A 30 17.72 -21.27 12.02
C SER A 30 16.36 -20.75 12.48
N LYS A 31 16.22 -20.50 13.80
CA LYS A 31 15.03 -19.96 14.46
C LYS A 31 15.06 -18.44 14.74
N SER A 32 16.10 -17.72 14.33
CA SER A 32 16.20 -16.26 14.49
C SER A 32 15.68 -15.51 13.26
N GLY A 33 15.16 -14.30 13.43
CA GLY A 33 14.62 -13.43 12.36
C GLY A 33 13.15 -13.05 12.56
N LEU A 34 12.66 -12.14 11.73
CA LEU A 34 11.28 -11.65 11.78
C LEU A 34 10.29 -12.70 11.27
N LYS A 35 9.01 -12.50 11.58
CA LYS A 35 7.94 -13.43 11.17
C LYS A 35 7.92 -13.70 9.67
N GLN A 36 8.20 -12.70 8.82
CA GLN A 36 8.21 -12.91 7.36
C GLN A 36 9.36 -13.82 6.93
N ASP A 37 10.56 -13.65 7.50
CA ASP A 37 11.74 -14.47 7.24
C ASP A 37 11.54 -15.93 7.70
N LEU A 38 10.85 -16.12 8.82
CA LEU A 38 10.49 -17.44 9.36
C LEU A 38 9.42 -18.12 8.48
N VAL A 39 8.38 -17.39 8.04
CA VAL A 39 7.40 -17.89 7.05
C VAL A 39 8.09 -18.22 5.73
N GLY A 40 8.98 -17.35 5.24
CA GLY A 40 9.72 -17.54 3.98
C GLY A 40 10.59 -18.79 4.01
N ARG A 41 11.35 -19.01 5.09
CA ARG A 41 12.11 -20.24 5.31
C ARG A 41 11.22 -21.47 5.41
N ALA A 42 10.13 -21.41 6.18
CA ALA A 42 9.22 -22.54 6.33
C ALA A 42 8.49 -22.90 5.03
N LEU A 43 8.10 -21.90 4.21
CA LEU A 43 7.54 -22.12 2.88
C LEU A 43 8.57 -22.71 1.93
N LYS A 44 9.79 -22.16 1.88
CA LYS A 44 10.89 -22.69 1.06
C LYS A 44 11.16 -24.14 1.43
N LEU A 45 11.26 -24.46 2.73
CA LEU A 45 11.45 -25.81 3.25
C LEU A 45 10.36 -26.79 2.78
N VAL A 46 9.08 -26.38 2.88
CA VAL A 46 7.93 -27.16 2.39
C VAL A 46 7.96 -27.35 0.86
N GLN A 47 8.48 -26.38 0.11
CA GLN A 47 8.63 -26.46 -1.35
C GLN A 47 9.83 -27.29 -1.81
N THR A 48 10.98 -27.21 -1.13
CA THR A 48 12.25 -27.80 -1.61
C THR A 48 12.56 -29.17 -1.02
N GLU A 49 12.13 -29.47 0.20
CA GLU A 49 12.48 -30.71 0.90
C GLU A 49 11.30 -31.68 1.10
N TYR A 50 10.05 -31.19 0.97
CA TYR A 50 8.78 -31.93 0.87
C TYR A 50 8.76 -33.35 1.48
N SER A 51 9.07 -33.47 2.77
CA SER A 51 9.16 -34.77 3.45
C SER A 51 7.87 -35.14 4.20
N PRO A 52 7.54 -36.43 4.35
CA PRO A 52 6.37 -36.86 5.12
C PRO A 52 6.37 -36.37 6.57
N GLU A 53 7.55 -36.35 7.21
CA GLU A 53 7.70 -35.90 8.59
C GLU A 53 7.55 -34.37 8.72
N LEU A 54 8.03 -33.59 7.74
CA LEU A 54 7.78 -32.15 7.66
C LEU A 54 6.28 -31.86 7.51
N LEU A 55 5.60 -32.56 6.61
CA LEU A 55 4.15 -32.40 6.39
C LEU A 55 3.34 -32.83 7.61
N LYS A 56 3.78 -33.86 8.32
CA LYS A 56 3.22 -34.30 9.62
C LYS A 56 3.43 -33.25 10.70
N ASN A 57 4.62 -32.66 10.83
CA ASN A 57 4.88 -31.59 11.81
C ASN A 57 4.06 -30.32 11.51
N VAL A 58 3.93 -29.93 10.23
CA VAL A 58 3.03 -28.85 9.81
C VAL A 58 1.58 -29.18 10.15
N ARG A 59 1.09 -30.38 9.81
CA ARG A 59 -0.28 -30.81 10.14
C ARG A 59 -0.51 -30.87 11.65
N GLN A 60 0.43 -31.36 12.45
CA GLN A 60 0.31 -31.47 13.91
C GLN A 60 0.30 -30.09 14.60
N LEU A 61 1.20 -29.18 14.21
CA LEU A 61 1.18 -27.79 14.71
C LEU A 61 -0.13 -27.08 14.32
N TYR A 62 -0.60 -27.30 13.08
CA TYR A 62 -1.87 -26.75 12.62
C TYR A 62 -3.08 -27.34 13.37
N GLU A 63 -3.14 -28.65 13.57
CA GLU A 63 -4.25 -29.34 14.28
C GLU A 63 -4.26 -29.05 15.79
N SER A 64 -3.10 -28.84 16.42
CA SER A 64 -3.02 -28.39 17.81
C SER A 64 -3.55 -26.97 18.05
N ARG A 65 -3.66 -26.17 16.98
CA ARG A 65 -4.11 -24.77 17.02
C ARG A 65 -5.47 -24.55 16.36
N PHE A 66 -5.84 -25.40 15.40
CA PHE A 66 -7.12 -25.43 14.71
C PHE A 66 -7.71 -26.85 14.82
N PRO A 67 -8.10 -27.28 16.04
CA PRO A 67 -8.66 -28.61 16.25
C PRO A 67 -9.89 -28.82 15.36
N LYS A 68 -9.95 -29.98 14.69
CA LYS A 68 -10.96 -30.28 13.67
C LYS A 68 -12.36 -30.35 14.28
N SER A 69 -13.11 -29.26 14.19
CA SER A 69 -14.57 -29.27 14.30
C SER A 69 -15.15 -30.04 13.10
N SER A 70 -15.28 -31.36 13.28
CA SER A 70 -15.69 -32.32 12.26
C SER A 70 -17.18 -32.20 11.94
N GLY A 71 -17.54 -31.20 11.14
CA GLY A 71 -18.90 -31.02 10.62
C GLY A 71 -19.09 -29.76 9.76
N TRP A 72 -18.40 -28.66 10.05
CA TRP A 72 -18.80 -27.34 9.54
C TRP A 72 -18.74 -27.16 8.02
N LEU A 73 -17.77 -27.79 7.33
CA LEU A 73 -17.68 -27.74 5.86
C LEU A 73 -18.75 -28.59 5.14
N ALA A 74 -19.36 -29.57 5.80
CA ALA A 74 -20.43 -30.39 5.21
C ALA A 74 -21.77 -29.64 5.15
N ALA A 75 -21.99 -28.67 6.04
CA ALA A 75 -23.24 -27.92 6.17
C ALA A 75 -23.52 -26.91 5.03
N ARG A 76 -22.59 -26.71 4.08
CA ARG A 76 -22.75 -25.78 2.94
C ARG A 76 -23.45 -26.39 1.71
N ARG A 77 -24.25 -27.45 1.87
CA ARG A 77 -25.05 -28.04 0.77
C ARG A 77 -26.54 -27.68 0.87
N PRO A 78 -27.13 -27.04 -0.16
CA PRO A 78 -28.54 -27.22 -0.48
C PRO A 78 -28.81 -28.69 -0.85
N GLU A 79 -30.01 -29.19 -0.58
CA GLU A 79 -30.41 -30.53 -1.01
C GLU A 79 -30.73 -30.56 -2.51
N GLY A 80 -30.23 -31.57 -3.23
CA GLY A 80 -30.54 -31.83 -4.63
C GLY A 80 -29.34 -31.84 -5.57
N VAL A 81 -29.26 -32.91 -6.40
CA VAL A 81 -28.22 -33.21 -7.42
C VAL A 81 -26.89 -33.78 -6.87
N PRO A 82 -26.54 -35.05 -7.20
CA PRO A 82 -25.28 -35.66 -6.80
C PRO A 82 -24.14 -35.33 -7.78
N VAL A 83 -22.95 -35.03 -7.24
CA VAL A 83 -21.68 -35.02 -7.99
C VAL A 83 -20.69 -35.93 -7.26
N ALA A 84 -20.11 -36.89 -7.98
CA ALA A 84 -19.27 -37.92 -7.39
C ALA A 84 -17.83 -37.42 -7.14
N TYR A 85 -17.49 -37.23 -5.87
CA TYR A 85 -16.11 -37.28 -5.38
C TYR A 85 -16.06 -38.20 -4.15
N ALA A 86 -15.80 -39.48 -4.39
CA ALA A 86 -15.58 -40.44 -3.32
C ALA A 86 -14.18 -40.24 -2.73
N SER A 87 -14.11 -39.99 -1.42
CA SER A 87 -12.83 -40.00 -0.70
C SER A 87 -12.37 -41.43 -0.51
N LEU A 88 -11.30 -41.84 -1.19
CA LEU A 88 -10.62 -43.10 -0.93
C LEU A 88 -9.51 -42.88 0.10
N ASN A 89 -9.80 -43.23 1.35
CA ASN A 89 -8.80 -43.54 2.36
C ASN A 89 -9.38 -44.59 3.31
N SER A 90 -8.90 -45.83 3.19
CA SER A 90 -9.13 -46.91 4.15
C SER A 90 -7.99 -47.91 4.03
N SER A 91 -7.38 -48.22 5.16
CA SER A 91 -6.21 -49.10 5.26
C SER A 91 -6.64 -50.57 5.25
N ASN A 92 -5.84 -51.46 4.64
CA ASN A 92 -5.09 -52.49 5.38
C ASN A 92 -4.38 -53.54 4.50
N ASN A 93 -3.20 -53.94 4.99
CA ASN A 93 -2.58 -55.25 4.93
C ASN A 93 -2.10 -55.87 3.60
N LEU A 94 -1.10 -56.75 3.78
CA LEU A 94 -0.39 -57.49 2.76
C LEU A 94 -1.20 -58.72 2.32
N THR A 95 -1.04 -59.14 1.07
CA THR A 95 -0.58 -60.51 0.79
C THR A 95 0.03 -60.61 -0.60
N SER A 96 0.95 -61.55 -0.78
CA SER A 96 1.64 -61.82 -2.04
C SER A 96 0.94 -62.89 -2.87
N GLN A 97 0.94 -62.77 -4.21
CA GLN A 97 1.34 -63.89 -5.09
C GLN A 97 1.63 -63.46 -6.54
N SER A 98 2.25 -64.40 -7.26
CA SER A 98 2.90 -64.29 -8.57
C SER A 98 1.96 -64.22 -9.78
N ALA A 99 2.50 -63.70 -10.90
CA ALA A 99 2.41 -64.13 -12.32
C ALA A 99 1.20 -64.98 -12.80
N ASP A 100 0.73 -64.91 -14.06
CA ASP A 100 1.53 -64.93 -15.29
C ASP A 100 0.69 -64.73 -16.60
N TYR A 101 1.33 -64.73 -17.77
CA TYR A 101 0.80 -64.91 -19.16
C TYR A 101 -0.14 -63.88 -19.86
N LEU A 102 0.50 -63.03 -20.68
CA LEU A 102 0.34 -62.81 -22.15
C LEU A 102 -1.01 -62.45 -22.87
N ASN A 103 -0.86 -61.47 -23.78
CA ASN A 103 -1.61 -61.17 -25.01
C ASN A 103 -3.06 -60.63 -24.96
N GLY A 104 -3.20 -59.36 -25.38
CA GLY A 104 -4.47 -58.76 -25.83
C GLY A 104 -4.29 -57.32 -26.33
N ILE A 105 -4.34 -57.08 -27.64
CA ILE A 105 -4.24 -55.72 -28.19
C ILE A 105 -5.56 -54.98 -27.97
N SER A 106 -5.55 -53.88 -27.23
CA SER A 106 -6.61 -52.88 -27.29
C SER A 106 -6.14 -51.47 -26.92
N LYS A 107 -6.47 -50.54 -27.82
CA LYS A 107 -6.57 -49.08 -27.71
C LYS A 107 -6.09 -48.45 -26.40
N THR A 108 -5.08 -47.60 -26.51
CA THR A 108 -4.78 -46.54 -25.52
C THR A 108 -6.05 -45.77 -25.19
N LEU A 109 -6.51 -45.86 -23.95
CA LEU A 109 -7.59 -45.00 -23.44
C LEU A 109 -7.07 -43.56 -23.43
N PRO A 110 -7.75 -42.58 -24.05
CA PRO A 110 -7.30 -41.20 -23.99
C PRO A 110 -7.37 -40.70 -22.56
N THR A 111 -6.23 -40.28 -22.01
CA THR A 111 -6.19 -39.50 -20.77
C THR A 111 -7.13 -38.30 -20.94
N PRO A 112 -8.07 -38.05 -20.02
CA PRO A 112 -9.01 -36.94 -20.19
C PRO A 112 -8.23 -35.63 -20.22
N ALA A 113 -8.22 -34.97 -21.38
CA ALA A 113 -7.60 -33.66 -21.54
C ALA A 113 -8.24 -32.71 -20.53
N ALA A 114 -7.41 -31.99 -19.78
CA ALA A 114 -7.86 -31.15 -18.68
C ALA A 114 -8.57 -29.90 -19.24
N GLU A 115 -9.89 -30.03 -19.41
CA GLU A 115 -10.79 -29.04 -19.96
C GLU A 115 -10.62 -27.66 -19.30
N VAL A 116 -10.49 -26.61 -20.12
CA VAL A 116 -10.45 -25.21 -19.67
C VAL A 116 -11.76 -24.87 -18.95
N LYS A 117 -11.68 -24.21 -17.80
CA LYS A 117 -12.87 -23.77 -17.03
C LYS A 117 -12.76 -22.30 -16.69
N LEU A 118 -13.87 -21.59 -16.62
CA LEU A 118 -13.89 -20.17 -16.25
C LEU A 118 -14.08 -20.00 -14.73
N VAL A 119 -13.47 -18.96 -14.16
CA VAL A 119 -13.64 -18.55 -12.76
C VAL A 119 -15.14 -18.32 -12.45
N PRO A 120 -15.69 -18.85 -11.34
CA PRO A 120 -17.04 -18.51 -10.89
C PRO A 120 -17.16 -17.02 -10.59
N LEU A 121 -18.26 -16.38 -11.02
CA LEU A 121 -18.52 -14.97 -10.75
C LEU A 121 -19.70 -14.86 -9.77
N PRO A 122 -19.54 -14.28 -8.56
CA PRO A 122 -20.59 -14.30 -7.54
C PRO A 122 -21.94 -13.72 -7.99
N PHE A 123 -21.94 -12.70 -8.85
CA PHE A 123 -23.16 -12.09 -9.41
C PHE A 123 -23.80 -12.89 -10.56
N TYR A 124 -23.20 -14.01 -11.01
CA TYR A 124 -23.65 -14.82 -12.15
C TYR A 124 -23.53 -16.31 -11.82
N GLN A 125 -24.52 -16.86 -11.11
CA GLN A 125 -24.59 -18.29 -10.82
C GLN A 125 -24.92 -19.08 -12.09
N THR A 126 -24.00 -19.92 -12.57
CA THR A 126 -24.28 -20.85 -13.68
C THR A 126 -25.41 -21.81 -13.31
N LEU A 127 -26.46 -21.81 -14.12
CA LEU A 127 -27.56 -22.78 -14.09
C LEU A 127 -27.31 -23.91 -15.09
N ASP A 128 -26.74 -23.59 -16.26
CA ASP A 128 -26.47 -24.55 -17.33
C ASP A 128 -25.34 -24.08 -18.27
N THR A 129 -24.73 -25.00 -19.03
CA THR A 129 -23.70 -24.71 -20.03
C THR A 129 -24.23 -24.98 -21.43
N LEU A 130 -24.44 -23.93 -22.21
CA LEU A 130 -25.02 -23.99 -23.55
C LEU A 130 -23.95 -24.14 -24.65
N LEU A 131 -22.74 -23.67 -24.37
CA LEU A 131 -21.53 -23.93 -25.15
C LEU A 131 -20.36 -24.06 -24.15
N SER A 132 -19.71 -25.22 -24.11
CA SER A 132 -18.48 -25.43 -23.34
C SER A 132 -17.33 -24.60 -23.92
N PRO A 133 -16.25 -24.29 -23.15
CA PRO A 133 -15.11 -23.49 -23.62
C PRO A 133 -14.48 -24.02 -24.92
N THR A 134 -14.90 -23.44 -26.04
CA THR A 134 -14.57 -23.85 -27.41
C THR A 134 -13.57 -22.86 -28.00
N GLU A 135 -12.49 -23.35 -28.60
CA GLU A 135 -11.44 -22.49 -29.17
C GLU A 135 -11.96 -21.63 -30.34
N LEU A 136 -11.54 -20.37 -30.36
CA LEU A 136 -11.70 -19.43 -31.47
C LEU A 136 -10.60 -19.71 -32.51
N ILE A 137 -10.89 -20.59 -33.45
CA ILE A 137 -9.94 -21.04 -34.47
C ILE A 137 -9.78 -19.96 -35.55
N ALA A 138 -8.55 -19.53 -35.79
CA ALA A 138 -8.23 -18.67 -36.92
C ALA A 138 -8.32 -19.47 -38.25
N HIS A 139 -9.13 -18.99 -39.19
CA HIS A 139 -9.40 -19.68 -40.46
C HIS A 139 -8.64 -19.10 -41.66
N ASN A 140 -8.01 -17.93 -41.51
CA ASN A 140 -7.22 -17.28 -42.57
C ASN A 140 -6.07 -16.45 -41.96
N ASN A 141 -5.26 -15.80 -42.80
CA ASN A 141 -4.17 -14.90 -42.36
C ASN A 141 -4.60 -13.42 -42.25
N GLU A 142 -5.89 -13.13 -42.14
CA GLU A 142 -6.38 -11.74 -42.05
C GLU A 142 -6.24 -11.16 -40.63
N LYS A 143 -6.19 -9.82 -40.56
CA LYS A 143 -6.02 -9.09 -39.29
C LYS A 143 -7.23 -9.20 -38.36
N LEU A 144 -8.39 -9.57 -38.91
CA LEU A 144 -9.60 -9.93 -38.18
C LEU A 144 -9.97 -11.37 -38.56
N GLN A 145 -10.54 -12.11 -37.61
CA GLN A 145 -10.96 -13.50 -37.73
C GLN A 145 -12.43 -13.61 -37.33
N ASP A 146 -13.19 -14.49 -37.97
CA ASP A 146 -14.58 -14.81 -37.64
C ASP A 146 -14.71 -16.29 -37.25
N SER A 147 -15.27 -16.57 -36.07
CA SER A 147 -15.54 -17.92 -35.58
C SER A 147 -17.04 -18.09 -35.32
N PRO A 148 -17.74 -18.91 -36.13
CA PRO A 148 -19.16 -19.18 -35.95
C PRO A 148 -19.41 -20.35 -34.99
N HIS A 149 -20.29 -20.15 -34.02
CA HIS A 149 -20.75 -21.18 -33.09
C HIS A 149 -22.28 -21.28 -33.12
N ILE A 150 -22.81 -22.48 -32.91
CA ILE A 150 -24.26 -22.75 -32.92
C ILE A 150 -24.61 -23.53 -31.65
N PHE A 151 -25.72 -23.16 -31.01
CA PHE A 151 -26.33 -23.90 -29.91
C PHE A 151 -27.86 -23.83 -29.99
N GLU A 152 -28.55 -24.71 -29.29
CA GLU A 152 -30.01 -24.71 -29.18
C GLU A 152 -30.44 -24.53 -27.72
N LEU A 153 -31.63 -23.95 -27.51
CA LEU A 153 -32.25 -23.88 -26.20
C LEU A 153 -33.29 -25.00 -26.08
N THR A 154 -33.18 -25.79 -25.02
CA THR A 154 -34.27 -26.69 -24.62
C THR A 154 -35.49 -25.86 -24.19
N PRO A 155 -36.72 -26.39 -24.31
CA PRO A 155 -37.93 -25.69 -23.88
C PRO A 155 -37.83 -25.19 -22.43
N LYS A 156 -37.28 -26.02 -21.53
CA LYS A 156 -37.04 -25.68 -20.11
C LYS A 156 -36.15 -24.45 -19.94
N GLN A 157 -35.05 -24.35 -20.70
CA GLN A 157 -34.15 -23.19 -20.64
C GLN A 157 -34.82 -21.94 -21.23
N ALA A 158 -35.57 -22.07 -22.33
CA ALA A 158 -36.33 -20.96 -22.92
C ALA A 158 -37.42 -20.43 -21.97
N ASP A 159 -38.12 -21.31 -21.26
CA ASP A 159 -39.14 -20.94 -20.26
C ASP A 159 -38.51 -20.35 -18.99
N GLN A 160 -37.32 -20.81 -18.58
CA GLN A 160 -36.55 -20.17 -17.49
C GLN A 160 -36.15 -18.73 -17.81
N ILE A 161 -35.90 -18.41 -19.10
CA ILE A 161 -35.64 -17.04 -19.55
C ILE A 161 -36.95 -16.24 -19.64
N ARG A 162 -37.99 -16.82 -20.25
CA ARG A 162 -39.30 -16.16 -20.46
C ARG A 162 -40.01 -15.79 -19.15
N ASN A 163 -39.88 -16.64 -18.14
CA ASN A 163 -40.54 -16.48 -16.84
C ASN A 163 -39.60 -15.87 -15.77
N ALA A 164 -38.50 -15.25 -16.18
CA ALA A 164 -37.57 -14.59 -15.27
C ALA A 164 -38.16 -13.28 -14.71
N SER A 165 -38.05 -13.08 -13.40
CA SER A 165 -38.34 -11.77 -12.78
C SER A 165 -37.36 -10.71 -13.26
N GLU A 166 -37.79 -9.45 -13.42
CA GLU A 166 -36.88 -8.34 -13.68
C GLU A 166 -36.13 -7.92 -12.40
N ILE A 167 -34.81 -7.73 -12.50
CA ILE A 167 -33.95 -7.16 -11.44
C ILE A 167 -33.96 -5.62 -11.54
N ARG A 168 -33.98 -5.12 -12.77
CA ARG A 168 -34.07 -3.71 -13.16
C ARG A 168 -34.91 -3.65 -14.45
N PRO A 169 -35.57 -2.53 -14.77
CA PRO A 169 -36.37 -2.40 -15.99
C PRO A 169 -35.65 -2.92 -17.25
N GLY A 170 -36.22 -3.93 -17.90
CA GLY A 170 -35.65 -4.59 -19.09
C GLY A 170 -34.45 -5.52 -18.83
N ILE A 171 -34.15 -5.89 -17.57
CA ILE A 171 -33.05 -6.78 -17.19
C ILE A 171 -33.58 -7.94 -16.34
N GLY A 172 -33.85 -9.07 -16.99
CA GLY A 172 -34.29 -10.32 -16.35
C GLY A 172 -33.24 -10.96 -15.42
N SER A 173 -33.71 -11.71 -14.43
CA SER A 173 -32.90 -12.41 -13.42
C SER A 173 -32.31 -13.74 -13.88
N VAL A 174 -32.75 -14.25 -15.03
CA VAL A 174 -32.10 -15.35 -15.77
C VAL A 174 -31.65 -14.78 -17.11
N GLN A 175 -30.40 -15.02 -17.46
CA GLN A 175 -29.77 -14.51 -18.68
C GLN A 175 -28.93 -15.59 -19.34
N VAL A 176 -28.74 -15.50 -20.64
CA VAL A 176 -27.68 -16.20 -21.36
C VAL A 176 -26.52 -15.23 -21.54
N VAL A 177 -25.34 -15.62 -21.06
CA VAL A 177 -24.13 -14.81 -21.13
C VAL A 177 -23.01 -15.53 -21.89
N LEU A 178 -22.30 -14.76 -22.71
CA LEU A 178 -21.08 -15.17 -23.41
C LEU A 178 -19.86 -14.70 -22.63
N ARG A 179 -18.90 -15.61 -22.43
CA ARG A 179 -17.61 -15.39 -21.74
C ARG A 179 -16.48 -15.87 -22.64
N ILE A 180 -15.32 -15.25 -22.57
CA ILE A 180 -14.12 -15.64 -23.33
C ILE A 180 -12.92 -15.63 -22.38
N CYS A 181 -12.01 -16.60 -22.54
CA CYS A 181 -10.76 -16.75 -21.78
C CYS A 181 -9.60 -17.12 -22.71
N TYR A 182 -8.37 -17.20 -22.19
CA TYR A 182 -7.25 -17.77 -22.93
C TYR A 182 -7.34 -19.30 -23.00
N THR A 183 -6.92 -19.89 -24.11
CA THR A 183 -6.87 -21.35 -24.31
C THR A 183 -5.61 -21.98 -23.72
N ASP A 184 -4.52 -21.22 -23.63
CA ASP A 184 -3.15 -21.72 -23.45
C ASP A 184 -2.79 -22.09 -22.00
N SER A 185 -3.75 -22.48 -21.16
CA SER A 185 -3.51 -22.80 -19.74
C SER A 185 -4.52 -23.79 -19.16
N ILE A 186 -4.03 -24.97 -18.79
CA ILE A 186 -4.79 -26.01 -18.08
C ILE A 186 -5.25 -25.47 -16.72
N GLY A 187 -6.55 -25.50 -16.45
CA GLY A 187 -7.14 -25.13 -15.17
C GLY A 187 -8.26 -24.10 -15.28
N VAL A 188 -8.37 -23.25 -14.26
CA VAL A 188 -9.42 -22.23 -14.13
C VAL A 188 -8.89 -20.88 -14.62
N GLN A 189 -9.60 -20.25 -15.56
CA GLN A 189 -9.21 -19.04 -16.29
C GLN A 189 -10.14 -17.86 -15.98
N GLU A 190 -9.59 -16.65 -15.99
CA GLU A 190 -10.36 -15.40 -15.92
C GLU A 190 -11.00 -15.04 -17.27
N ASP A 191 -12.01 -14.18 -17.26
CA ASP A 191 -12.53 -13.55 -18.47
C ASP A 191 -11.46 -12.65 -19.10
N GLN A 192 -11.10 -12.93 -20.36
CA GLN A 192 -10.07 -12.23 -21.13
C GLN A 192 -10.56 -12.06 -22.57
N TYR A 193 -10.99 -10.84 -22.92
CA TYR A 193 -11.48 -10.54 -24.27
C TYR A 193 -10.34 -10.26 -25.26
N PRO A 194 -10.39 -10.81 -26.48
CA PRO A 194 -9.42 -10.49 -27.53
C PRO A 194 -9.57 -9.04 -28.03
N PRO A 195 -8.50 -8.44 -28.59
CA PRO A 195 -8.58 -7.13 -29.22
C PRO A 195 -9.56 -7.12 -30.40
N ASN A 196 -10.16 -5.97 -30.68
CA ASN A 196 -11.12 -5.79 -31.79
C ASN A 196 -12.32 -6.75 -31.76
N ILE A 197 -12.70 -7.22 -30.56
CA ILE A 197 -13.88 -8.07 -30.41
C ILE A 197 -15.17 -7.36 -30.87
N ALA A 198 -15.90 -8.04 -31.75
CA ALA A 198 -17.34 -7.86 -31.96
C ALA A 198 -18.05 -9.21 -31.81
N VAL A 199 -19.30 -9.17 -31.32
CA VAL A 199 -20.13 -10.36 -31.15
C VAL A 199 -21.43 -10.15 -31.91
N LYS A 200 -21.80 -11.12 -32.74
CA LYS A 200 -23.02 -11.09 -33.56
C LYS A 200 -23.85 -12.33 -33.23
N VAL A 201 -25.15 -12.15 -32.96
CA VAL A 201 -26.09 -13.20 -32.56
C VAL A 201 -27.34 -13.07 -33.41
N ASN A 202 -27.72 -14.16 -34.09
CA ASN A 202 -28.91 -14.23 -34.96
C ASN A 202 -29.06 -13.00 -35.89
N GLN A 203 -27.94 -12.62 -36.53
CA GLN A 203 -27.75 -11.46 -37.42
C GLN A 203 -27.59 -10.08 -36.76
N SER A 204 -27.97 -9.88 -35.49
CA SER A 204 -27.77 -8.61 -34.76
C SER A 204 -26.41 -8.52 -34.05
N TYR A 205 -25.86 -7.31 -33.89
CA TYR A 205 -24.66 -7.10 -33.08
C TYR A 205 -24.99 -6.89 -31.60
N CYS A 206 -24.26 -7.55 -30.71
CA CYS A 206 -24.39 -7.41 -29.27
C CYS A 206 -23.50 -6.28 -28.73
N HIS A 207 -23.99 -5.54 -27.73
CA HIS A 207 -23.18 -4.55 -27.03
C HIS A 207 -22.14 -5.24 -26.11
N VAL A 208 -20.87 -5.22 -26.51
CA VAL A 208 -19.72 -5.68 -25.71
C VAL A 208 -18.98 -4.47 -25.12
N PRO A 209 -18.62 -4.43 -23.81
CA PRO A 209 -18.27 -3.19 -23.10
C PRO A 209 -17.12 -2.39 -23.72
N GLY A 210 -17.20 -1.06 -23.79
CA GLY A 210 -16.21 -0.21 -24.47
C GLY A 210 -14.76 -0.31 -23.94
N TYR A 211 -13.80 0.12 -24.76
CA TYR A 211 -12.39 0.18 -24.37
C TYR A 211 -12.11 1.27 -23.32
N TYR A 212 -11.06 1.07 -22.53
CA TYR A 212 -10.42 2.18 -21.82
C TYR A 212 -9.59 3.02 -22.80
N PRO A 213 -9.68 4.37 -22.77
CA PRO A 213 -8.82 5.22 -23.61
C PRO A 213 -7.34 5.04 -23.23
N SER A 214 -6.48 4.91 -24.24
CA SER A 214 -5.03 4.71 -24.08
C SER A 214 -4.27 5.75 -24.88
N ASN A 215 -3.56 6.63 -24.19
CA ASN A 215 -2.77 7.71 -24.80
C ASN A 215 -1.37 7.23 -25.28
N LYS A 216 -1.15 5.90 -25.35
CA LYS A 216 0.12 5.28 -25.78
C LYS A 216 -0.08 4.52 -27.09
N PRO A 217 0.54 4.94 -28.21
CA PRO A 217 0.53 4.19 -29.47
C PRO A 217 1.06 2.76 -29.29
N GLY A 218 0.44 1.80 -29.98
CA GLY A 218 0.87 0.39 -29.98
C GLY A 218 0.50 -0.43 -28.74
N VAL A 219 -0.18 0.12 -27.74
CA VAL A 219 -0.66 -0.64 -26.57
C VAL A 219 -1.97 -1.35 -26.89
N GLU A 220 -2.03 -2.66 -26.60
CA GLU A 220 -3.21 -3.52 -26.75
C GLU A 220 -4.44 -2.93 -26.01
N PRO A 221 -5.55 -2.62 -26.71
CA PRO A 221 -6.72 -1.96 -26.10
C PRO A 221 -7.38 -2.81 -25.00
N ARG A 222 -7.25 -2.36 -23.74
CA ARG A 222 -7.85 -3.04 -22.59
C ARG A 222 -9.35 -2.73 -22.46
N ARG A 223 -10.11 -3.74 -22.02
CA ARG A 223 -11.57 -3.75 -21.95
C ARG A 223 -12.04 -4.26 -20.58
N PRO A 224 -13.15 -3.76 -19.99
CA PRO A 224 -13.73 -4.34 -18.79
C PRO A 224 -14.24 -5.77 -19.09
N CYS A 225 -13.61 -6.78 -18.50
CA CYS A 225 -13.92 -8.18 -18.77
C CYS A 225 -15.09 -8.68 -17.91
N ARG A 226 -16.32 -8.31 -18.30
CA ARG A 226 -17.57 -8.84 -17.73
C ARG A 226 -18.30 -9.70 -18.76
N PRO A 227 -19.10 -10.71 -18.35
CA PRO A 227 -19.89 -11.51 -19.27
C PRO A 227 -20.80 -10.65 -20.16
N VAL A 228 -20.82 -10.95 -21.46
CA VAL A 228 -21.70 -10.29 -22.43
C VAL A 228 -23.07 -10.94 -22.36
N ASN A 229 -24.07 -10.24 -21.84
CA ASN A 229 -25.47 -10.68 -21.93
C ASN A 229 -25.89 -10.70 -23.40
N ILE A 230 -26.20 -11.90 -23.94
CA ILE A 230 -26.66 -12.09 -25.32
C ILE A 230 -28.17 -12.38 -25.42
N THR A 231 -28.85 -12.55 -24.28
CA THR A 231 -30.28 -12.89 -24.18
C THR A 231 -31.21 -12.09 -25.11
N PRO A 232 -31.07 -10.74 -25.27
CA PRO A 232 -31.98 -9.94 -26.09
C PRO A 232 -32.01 -10.30 -27.58
N TRP A 233 -31.03 -11.06 -28.07
CA TRP A 233 -30.90 -11.44 -29.48
C TRP A 233 -31.14 -12.94 -29.73
N LEU A 234 -31.59 -13.70 -28.71
CA LEU A 234 -31.82 -15.14 -28.84
C LEU A 234 -33.22 -15.50 -29.34
N HIS A 235 -33.28 -16.54 -30.17
CA HIS A 235 -34.50 -17.27 -30.46
C HIS A 235 -34.88 -18.10 -29.23
N LEU A 236 -35.94 -17.71 -28.53
CA LEU A 236 -36.52 -18.45 -27.39
C LEU A 236 -37.53 -19.51 -27.87
N SER A 237 -37.12 -20.29 -28.86
CA SER A 237 -37.84 -21.41 -29.50
C SER A 237 -36.84 -22.53 -29.81
N SER A 238 -37.30 -23.64 -30.38
CA SER A 238 -36.43 -24.73 -30.87
C SER A 238 -35.66 -24.38 -32.17
N ALA A 239 -35.51 -23.10 -32.51
CA ALA A 239 -34.66 -22.67 -33.61
C ALA A 239 -33.21 -22.53 -33.14
N PRO A 240 -32.21 -22.95 -33.93
CA PRO A 240 -30.81 -22.80 -33.57
C PRO A 240 -30.44 -21.31 -33.40
N ASN A 241 -29.61 -21.07 -32.39
CA ASN A 241 -29.03 -19.77 -32.08
C ASN A 241 -27.60 -19.74 -32.62
N ARG A 242 -27.32 -18.82 -33.55
CA ARG A 242 -26.00 -18.68 -34.17
C ARG A 242 -25.27 -17.46 -33.63
N ILE A 243 -24.13 -17.70 -33.01
CA ILE A 243 -23.13 -16.70 -32.62
C ILE A 243 -22.06 -16.63 -33.72
N THR A 244 -21.57 -15.44 -34.02
CA THR A 244 -20.25 -15.23 -34.63
C THR A 244 -19.45 -14.32 -33.71
N VAL A 245 -18.25 -14.77 -33.32
CA VAL A 245 -17.25 -13.92 -32.65
C VAL A 245 -16.26 -13.44 -33.70
N THR A 246 -16.16 -12.12 -33.86
CA THR A 246 -15.11 -11.47 -34.68
C THR A 246 -14.03 -10.97 -33.73
N TRP A 247 -12.74 -11.20 -34.02
CA TRP A 247 -11.64 -10.67 -33.20
C TRP A 247 -10.36 -10.42 -34.00
N GLY A 248 -9.44 -9.62 -33.45
CA GLY A 248 -8.12 -9.41 -34.04
C GLY A 248 -7.13 -10.51 -33.66
N ASN A 249 -6.45 -11.09 -34.64
CA ASN A 249 -5.41 -12.10 -34.39
C ASN A 249 -4.09 -11.42 -33.99
N PHE A 250 -3.77 -11.47 -32.69
CA PHE A 250 -2.54 -10.94 -32.10
C PHE A 250 -1.65 -12.04 -31.47
N GLY A 251 -1.71 -13.27 -31.98
CA GLY A 251 -0.79 -14.35 -31.60
C GLY A 251 -1.04 -14.98 -30.22
N LYS A 252 -2.26 -14.87 -29.68
CA LYS A 252 -2.73 -15.57 -28.47
C LYS A 252 -3.98 -16.38 -28.81
N ARG A 253 -4.20 -17.53 -28.15
CA ARG A 253 -5.39 -18.37 -28.39
C ARG A 253 -6.45 -18.11 -27.33
N TYR A 254 -7.70 -18.11 -27.76
CA TYR A 254 -8.86 -17.75 -26.94
C TYR A 254 -9.95 -18.80 -27.06
N SER A 255 -10.67 -19.07 -25.98
CA SER A 255 -11.83 -19.98 -25.97
C SER A 255 -13.09 -19.25 -25.52
N VAL A 256 -14.19 -19.41 -26.27
CA VAL A 256 -15.52 -18.85 -25.97
C VAL A 256 -16.41 -19.90 -25.30
N ALA A 257 -17.21 -19.47 -24.33
CA ALA A 257 -18.23 -20.27 -23.68
C ALA A 257 -19.54 -19.49 -23.53
N VAL A 258 -20.65 -20.22 -23.43
CA VAL A 258 -21.99 -19.65 -23.27
C VAL A 258 -22.70 -20.37 -22.14
N TYR A 259 -23.20 -19.60 -21.17
CA TYR A 259 -23.83 -20.11 -19.97
C TYR A 259 -25.24 -19.54 -19.80
N LEU A 260 -26.17 -20.38 -19.37
CA LEU A 260 -27.40 -19.91 -18.75
C LEU A 260 -27.07 -19.59 -17.29
N VAL A 261 -27.33 -18.36 -16.85
CA VAL A 261 -26.97 -17.88 -15.51
C VAL A 261 -28.17 -17.24 -14.80
N ARG A 262 -28.22 -17.41 -13.49
CA ARG A 262 -29.01 -16.54 -12.59
C ARG A 262 -28.13 -15.35 -12.21
N VAL A 263 -28.67 -14.15 -12.40
CA VAL A 263 -28.01 -12.90 -11.99
C VAL A 263 -28.46 -12.54 -10.58
N PHE A 264 -27.53 -12.04 -9.77
CA PHE A 264 -27.77 -11.52 -8.42
C PHE A 264 -27.36 -10.05 -8.32
N THR A 265 -28.01 -9.30 -7.43
CA THR A 265 -27.59 -7.95 -7.00
C THR A 265 -26.68 -8.02 -5.78
N ALA A 266 -26.06 -6.89 -5.44
CA ALA A 266 -25.40 -6.70 -4.15
C ALA A 266 -26.32 -6.98 -2.94
N ALA A 267 -27.64 -6.72 -3.06
CA ALA A 267 -28.60 -7.00 -2.00
C ALA A 267 -28.88 -8.51 -1.85
N ASP A 268 -28.96 -9.26 -2.95
CA ASP A 268 -29.16 -10.71 -2.92
C ASP A 268 -27.96 -11.42 -2.31
N LEU A 269 -26.74 -11.05 -2.72
CA LEU A 269 -25.51 -11.61 -2.16
C LEU A 269 -25.31 -11.22 -0.69
N PHE A 270 -25.78 -10.03 -0.28
CA PHE A 270 -25.79 -9.60 1.11
C PHE A 270 -26.77 -10.42 1.96
N ASN A 271 -27.97 -10.69 1.45
CA ASN A 271 -28.96 -11.54 2.11
C ASN A 271 -28.47 -12.99 2.23
N GLN A 272 -27.81 -13.53 1.19
CA GLN A 272 -27.13 -14.82 1.27
C GLN A 272 -26.02 -14.83 2.34
N LEU A 273 -25.14 -13.81 2.35
CA LEU A 273 -24.04 -13.69 3.30
C LEU A 273 -24.53 -13.66 4.77
N LYS A 274 -25.63 -12.95 5.03
CA LYS A 274 -26.33 -12.92 6.32
C LYS A 274 -26.88 -14.28 6.77
N LEU A 275 -27.18 -15.18 5.85
CA LEU A 275 -27.72 -16.52 6.14
C LEU A 275 -26.63 -17.60 6.25
N CYS A 276 -25.49 -17.45 5.55
CA CYS A 276 -24.49 -18.52 5.40
C CYS A 276 -23.07 -18.20 5.93
N SER A 277 -22.81 -16.97 6.37
CA SER A 277 -21.47 -16.52 6.73
C SER A 277 -21.45 -15.43 7.81
N VAL A 278 -22.26 -15.58 8.87
CA VAL A 278 -22.12 -14.81 10.12
C VAL A 278 -21.27 -15.62 11.10
N GLU A 279 -20.24 -15.00 11.68
CA GLU A 279 -19.39 -15.62 12.69
C GLU A 279 -19.88 -15.27 14.10
N SER A 280 -19.96 -16.26 15.00
CA SER A 280 -20.40 -16.06 16.38
C SER A 280 -19.43 -15.15 17.15
N ALA A 281 -19.97 -14.31 18.03
CA ALA A 281 -19.17 -13.35 18.78
C ALA A 281 -18.09 -14.03 19.63
N ASP A 282 -18.37 -15.18 20.24
CA ASP A 282 -17.37 -15.93 21.02
C ASP A 282 -16.19 -16.40 20.18
N ARG A 283 -16.41 -16.79 18.92
CA ARG A 283 -15.34 -17.16 17.99
C ARG A 283 -14.53 -15.95 17.52
N CYS A 284 -15.17 -14.77 17.49
CA CYS A 284 -14.47 -13.50 17.30
C CYS A 284 -13.63 -13.14 18.53
N ARG A 285 -14.16 -13.34 19.76
CA ARG A 285 -13.43 -13.19 21.05
C ARG A 285 -12.23 -14.14 21.13
N GLU A 286 -12.39 -15.41 20.76
CA GLU A 286 -11.31 -16.38 20.62
C GLU A 286 -10.23 -15.88 19.67
N ARG A 287 -10.59 -15.41 18.46
CA ARG A 287 -9.62 -14.81 17.50
C ARG A 287 -8.87 -13.60 18.08
N ILE A 288 -9.55 -12.76 18.86
CA ILE A 288 -8.96 -11.59 19.52
C ILE A 288 -7.96 -12.06 20.58
N GLN A 289 -8.39 -12.92 21.51
CA GLN A 289 -7.53 -13.54 22.51
C GLN A 289 -6.31 -14.19 21.85
N ASP A 290 -6.50 -15.02 20.82
CA ASP A 290 -5.41 -15.69 20.10
C ASP A 290 -4.45 -14.74 19.35
N LYS A 291 -4.83 -13.48 19.15
CA LYS A 291 -3.95 -12.44 18.61
C LYS A 291 -3.28 -11.60 19.70
N LEU A 292 -3.84 -11.56 20.91
CA LEU A 292 -3.34 -10.81 22.06
C LEU A 292 -2.66 -11.69 23.13
N ARG A 293 -2.70 -13.03 22.99
CA ARG A 293 -1.97 -13.96 23.87
C ARG A 293 -0.48 -13.60 23.90
N PHE A 294 0.03 -13.49 25.11
CA PHE A 294 1.45 -13.36 25.41
C PHE A 294 2.26 -14.50 24.77
N ASP A 295 3.28 -14.16 23.97
CA ASP A 295 4.26 -15.11 23.44
C ASP A 295 5.52 -15.03 24.33
N PRO A 296 5.92 -16.09 25.05
CA PRO A 296 7.04 -16.03 25.99
C PRO A 296 8.43 -15.77 25.36
N GLU A 297 8.61 -15.93 24.04
CA GLU A 297 9.84 -15.48 23.35
C GLU A 297 9.73 -14.03 22.81
N SER A 298 8.66 -13.29 23.11
CA SER A 298 8.46 -11.88 22.73
C SER A 298 8.66 -10.93 23.91
N GLU A 299 9.68 -10.07 23.85
CA GLU A 299 9.95 -9.04 24.87
C GLU A 299 8.83 -7.97 24.99
N ILE A 300 7.92 -7.90 24.01
CA ILE A 300 6.78 -6.98 24.00
C ILE A 300 5.47 -7.76 24.10
N ALA A 301 4.65 -7.43 25.09
CA ALA A 301 3.30 -7.95 25.30
C ALA A 301 2.24 -6.97 24.75
N THR A 302 1.35 -7.42 23.86
CA THR A 302 0.24 -6.58 23.35
C THR A 302 -0.95 -6.64 24.32
N THR A 303 -1.00 -5.71 25.28
CA THR A 303 -2.05 -5.66 26.32
C THR A 303 -3.44 -5.30 25.81
N GLY A 304 -3.54 -4.73 24.60
CA GLY A 304 -4.78 -4.44 23.90
C GLY A 304 -4.53 -4.04 22.45
N LEU A 305 -5.57 -4.05 21.61
CA LEU A 305 -5.50 -3.63 20.21
C LEU A 305 -6.72 -2.79 19.82
N ARG A 306 -6.46 -1.60 19.28
CA ARG A 306 -7.49 -0.70 18.77
C ARG A 306 -8.03 -1.15 17.42
N VAL A 307 -9.33 -0.93 17.19
CA VAL A 307 -9.96 -0.96 15.87
C VAL A 307 -10.97 0.18 15.77
N SER A 308 -11.14 0.72 14.56
CA SER A 308 -12.13 1.76 14.30
C SER A 308 -13.49 1.16 13.93
N LEU A 309 -14.55 1.80 14.43
CA LEU A 309 -15.94 1.56 14.02
C LEU A 309 -16.27 2.24 12.67
N ILE A 310 -15.35 3.00 12.10
CA ILE A 310 -15.48 3.64 10.77
C ILE A 310 -15.03 2.68 9.67
N CYS A 311 -15.84 2.59 8.62
CA CYS A 311 -15.54 1.78 7.44
C CYS A 311 -14.40 2.41 6.63
N PRO A 312 -13.25 1.71 6.43
CA PRO A 312 -12.12 2.27 5.72
C PRO A 312 -12.40 2.56 4.24
N LEU A 313 -13.39 1.87 3.64
CA LEU A 313 -13.81 2.00 2.23
C LEU A 313 -14.63 3.27 1.95
N VAL A 314 -15.52 3.68 2.87
CA VAL A 314 -16.48 4.79 2.64
C VAL A 314 -16.39 5.94 3.64
N LYS A 315 -15.55 5.82 4.68
CA LYS A 315 -15.36 6.83 5.75
C LYS A 315 -16.67 7.21 6.47
N MET A 316 -17.52 6.21 6.70
CA MET A 316 -18.74 6.29 7.51
C MET A 316 -18.76 5.13 8.52
N ARG A 317 -19.49 5.26 9.63
CA ARG A 317 -19.69 4.18 10.62
C ARG A 317 -20.12 2.87 9.94
N LEU A 318 -19.54 1.75 10.38
CA LEU A 318 -19.85 0.40 9.88
C LEU A 318 -21.33 0.08 10.13
N GLY A 319 -22.08 -0.26 9.08
CA GLY A 319 -23.46 -0.75 9.20
C GLY A 319 -23.50 -2.27 9.36
N VAL A 320 -22.67 -2.98 8.60
CA VAL A 320 -22.45 -4.43 8.75
C VAL A 320 -20.96 -4.76 8.65
N PRO A 321 -20.28 -5.04 9.78
CA PRO A 321 -18.84 -5.30 9.80
C PRO A 321 -18.51 -6.64 9.14
N CYS A 322 -17.73 -6.57 8.06
CA CYS A 322 -17.30 -7.69 7.24
C CYS A 322 -15.78 -7.83 7.26
N ARG A 323 -15.33 -9.08 7.14
CA ARG A 323 -13.92 -9.47 7.07
C ARG A 323 -13.74 -10.60 6.06
N VAL A 324 -12.50 -10.83 5.62
CA VAL A 324 -12.14 -12.04 4.86
C VAL A 324 -11.52 -13.05 5.82
N LEU A 325 -11.91 -14.32 5.73
CA LEU A 325 -11.39 -15.40 6.58
C LEU A 325 -9.86 -15.58 6.51
N THR A 326 -9.24 -15.22 5.38
CA THR A 326 -7.79 -15.28 5.14
C THR A 326 -7.00 -14.07 5.64
N CYS A 327 -7.68 -13.06 6.23
CA CYS A 327 -7.05 -11.80 6.62
C CYS A 327 -6.69 -11.73 8.11
N ALA A 328 -5.46 -11.31 8.40
CA ALA A 328 -4.88 -11.25 9.75
C ALA A 328 -5.09 -9.92 10.51
N HIS A 329 -5.62 -8.87 9.84
CA HIS A 329 -6.08 -7.65 10.52
C HIS A 329 -7.37 -7.94 11.29
N LEU A 330 -7.63 -7.21 12.39
CA LEU A 330 -8.93 -7.33 13.07
C LEU A 330 -9.97 -6.35 12.50
N GLN A 331 -9.53 -5.16 12.08
CA GLN A 331 -10.34 -4.15 11.41
C GLN A 331 -11.25 -4.74 10.32
N CYS A 332 -12.52 -4.35 10.35
CA CYS A 332 -13.54 -4.74 9.39
C CYS A 332 -13.84 -3.61 8.38
N PHE A 333 -14.55 -3.96 7.32
CA PHE A 333 -15.11 -3.05 6.31
C PHE A 333 -16.59 -3.35 6.12
N ASP A 334 -17.37 -2.43 5.54
CA ASP A 334 -18.82 -2.62 5.42
C ASP A 334 -19.20 -3.61 4.31
N ALA A 335 -20.02 -4.62 4.65
CA ALA A 335 -20.47 -5.65 3.72
C ALA A 335 -21.27 -5.09 2.53
N VAL A 336 -22.17 -4.13 2.78
CA VAL A 336 -23.13 -3.63 1.80
C VAL A 336 -22.41 -2.77 0.77
N PHE A 337 -21.60 -1.81 1.23
CA PHE A 337 -20.81 -0.96 0.33
C PHE A 337 -19.77 -1.77 -0.46
N PHE A 338 -19.15 -2.79 0.15
CA PHE A 338 -18.22 -3.67 -0.56
C PHE A 338 -18.88 -4.47 -1.68
N LEU A 339 -20.08 -5.03 -1.45
CA LEU A 339 -20.83 -5.75 -2.47
C LEU A 339 -21.36 -4.80 -3.57
N GLN A 340 -21.86 -3.63 -3.21
CA GLN A 340 -22.29 -2.61 -4.18
C GLN A 340 -21.13 -2.12 -5.08
N MET A 341 -19.94 -1.93 -4.50
CA MET A 341 -18.74 -1.59 -5.27
C MET A 341 -18.42 -2.71 -6.27
N ASN A 342 -18.46 -3.97 -5.85
CA ASN A 342 -18.12 -5.10 -6.71
C ASN A 342 -19.18 -5.40 -7.80
N GLU A 343 -20.47 -5.11 -7.57
CA GLU A 343 -21.48 -5.14 -8.65
C GLU A 343 -21.17 -4.07 -9.70
N LYS A 344 -20.83 -2.85 -9.26
CA LYS A 344 -20.50 -1.72 -10.14
C LYS A 344 -19.15 -1.88 -10.85
N LYS A 345 -18.13 -2.45 -10.20
CA LYS A 345 -16.78 -2.72 -10.73
C LYS A 345 -16.13 -3.86 -9.92
N PRO A 346 -16.19 -5.12 -10.38
CA PRO A 346 -15.61 -6.23 -9.64
C PRO A 346 -14.09 -6.07 -9.53
N THR A 347 -13.60 -6.16 -8.30
CA THR A 347 -12.17 -6.10 -7.94
C THR A 347 -11.81 -7.13 -6.87
N TRP A 348 -12.76 -7.49 -6.00
CA TRP A 348 -12.64 -8.49 -4.93
C TRP A 348 -11.31 -8.37 -4.16
N THR A 349 -10.98 -7.13 -3.77
CA THR A 349 -9.74 -6.75 -3.08
C THR A 349 -10.09 -6.20 -1.69
N CYS A 350 -9.43 -6.68 -0.63
CA CYS A 350 -9.76 -6.29 0.74
C CYS A 350 -9.34 -4.83 1.04
N PRO A 351 -10.26 -3.90 1.37
CA PRO A 351 -9.94 -2.46 1.56
C PRO A 351 -9.19 -2.13 2.86
N VAL A 352 -8.52 -3.12 3.46
CA VAL A 352 -7.73 -3.01 4.70
C VAL A 352 -6.29 -3.51 4.49
N CYS A 353 -6.05 -4.42 3.54
CA CYS A 353 -4.72 -4.99 3.30
C CYS A 353 -4.45 -5.43 1.85
N ASP A 354 -5.31 -5.05 0.91
CA ASP A 354 -5.21 -5.25 -0.55
C ASP A 354 -5.04 -6.71 -1.01
N LYS A 355 -5.31 -7.68 -0.13
CA LYS A 355 -5.34 -9.12 -0.47
C LYS A 355 -6.64 -9.51 -1.17
N PRO A 356 -6.65 -10.61 -1.95
CA PRO A 356 -7.87 -11.17 -2.51
C PRO A 356 -8.95 -11.42 -1.45
N ALA A 357 -10.13 -10.88 -1.71
CA ALA A 357 -11.34 -10.91 -0.90
C ALA A 357 -12.53 -11.46 -1.71
N PRO A 358 -12.44 -12.70 -2.24
CA PRO A 358 -13.53 -13.32 -2.98
C PRO A 358 -14.73 -13.58 -2.06
N TYR A 359 -15.93 -13.57 -2.64
CA TYR A 359 -17.20 -13.60 -1.93
C TYR A 359 -17.33 -14.77 -0.95
N GLU A 360 -16.84 -15.95 -1.34
CA GLU A 360 -16.96 -17.22 -0.60
C GLU A 360 -16.16 -17.24 0.71
N LEU A 361 -15.21 -16.30 0.85
CA LEU A 361 -14.35 -16.10 2.02
C LEU A 361 -14.75 -14.89 2.87
N LEU A 362 -15.79 -14.15 2.48
CA LEU A 362 -16.36 -13.08 3.31
C LEU A 362 -17.12 -13.67 4.50
N THR A 363 -17.01 -13.02 5.67
CA THR A 363 -17.85 -13.31 6.83
C THR A 363 -18.17 -12.04 7.60
N ILE A 364 -19.37 -11.97 8.18
CA ILE A 364 -19.81 -10.88 9.04
C ILE A 364 -19.31 -11.16 10.46
N ASP A 365 -18.62 -10.17 11.06
CA ASP A 365 -18.02 -10.28 12.39
C ASP A 365 -19.10 -10.05 13.46
N GLY A 366 -19.57 -11.12 14.09
CA GLY A 366 -20.70 -11.06 15.02
C GLY A 366 -20.41 -10.24 16.28
N LEU A 367 -19.17 -10.31 16.81
CA LEU A 367 -18.79 -9.49 17.96
C LEU A 367 -18.81 -8.01 17.61
N LEU A 368 -18.19 -7.60 16.49
CA LEU A 368 -18.25 -6.19 16.10
C LEU A 368 -19.69 -5.75 15.77
N SER A 369 -20.57 -6.67 15.37
CA SER A 369 -22.01 -6.45 15.18
C SER A 369 -22.82 -6.40 16.48
N GLU A 370 -22.29 -6.87 17.61
CA GLU A 370 -22.83 -6.63 18.97
C GLU A 370 -22.36 -5.24 19.44
N ILE A 371 -21.05 -4.98 19.35
CA ILE A 371 -20.43 -3.73 19.78
C ILE A 371 -21.04 -2.51 19.08
N LEU A 372 -21.30 -2.58 17.77
CA LEU A 372 -21.95 -1.48 17.01
C LEU A 372 -23.39 -1.14 17.46
N LYS A 373 -24.05 -2.02 18.24
CA LYS A 373 -25.38 -1.77 18.84
C LYS A 373 -25.27 -1.25 20.28
N GLU A 374 -24.26 -1.73 21.01
CA GLU A 374 -23.98 -1.33 22.40
C GLU A 374 -23.26 0.03 22.47
N THR A 375 -22.61 0.45 21.38
CA THR A 375 -21.80 1.67 21.31
C THR A 375 -22.55 2.81 20.64
N HIS A 376 -22.68 3.94 21.34
CA HIS A 376 -23.27 5.19 20.84
C HIS A 376 -22.54 5.76 19.62
N GLU A 377 -23.22 6.59 18.82
CA GLU A 377 -22.80 6.97 17.46
C GLU A 377 -21.52 7.83 17.41
N ASP A 378 -21.24 8.55 18.49
CA ASP A 378 -20.08 9.43 18.71
C ASP A 378 -18.72 8.70 18.83
N ILE A 379 -18.73 7.49 19.37
CA ILE A 379 -17.52 6.69 19.59
C ILE A 379 -17.08 6.07 18.26
N GLU A 380 -16.00 6.59 17.67
CA GLU A 380 -15.43 6.10 16.41
C GLU A 380 -14.40 4.97 16.57
N GLU A 381 -13.88 4.73 17.78
CA GLU A 381 -12.89 3.68 18.07
C GLU A 381 -13.20 2.86 19.32
N ILE A 382 -12.74 1.61 19.30
CA ILE A 382 -12.75 0.69 20.45
C ILE A 382 -11.37 0.07 20.66
N GLU A 383 -11.10 -0.39 21.88
CA GLU A 383 -9.94 -1.19 22.22
C GLU A 383 -10.37 -2.58 22.67
N TYR A 384 -9.85 -3.61 21.99
CA TYR A 384 -9.96 -5.01 22.45
C TYR A 384 -8.89 -5.31 23.50
N LEU A 385 -9.27 -6.08 24.53
CA LEU A 385 -8.40 -6.46 25.64
C LEU A 385 -7.99 -7.94 25.55
N THR A 386 -6.95 -8.32 26.30
CA THR A 386 -6.33 -9.67 26.27
C THR A 386 -7.26 -10.81 26.69
N ASP A 387 -8.31 -10.51 27.46
CA ASP A 387 -9.37 -11.44 27.85
C ASP A 387 -10.48 -11.59 26.79
N GLY A 388 -10.39 -10.86 25.66
CA GLY A 388 -11.41 -10.84 24.61
C GLY A 388 -12.58 -9.89 24.88
N SER A 389 -12.54 -9.13 25.98
CA SER A 389 -13.46 -8.01 26.21
C SER A 389 -13.05 -6.79 25.36
N TRP A 390 -13.85 -5.72 25.45
CA TRP A 390 -13.63 -4.48 24.70
C TRP A 390 -14.01 -3.26 25.55
N ARG A 391 -13.50 -2.08 25.18
CA ARG A 391 -13.93 -0.79 25.74
C ARG A 391 -14.00 0.30 24.68
N PRO A 392 -14.94 1.26 24.77
CA PRO A 392 -14.97 2.41 23.88
C PRO A 392 -13.80 3.36 24.16
N ILE A 393 -13.24 3.95 23.11
CA ILE A 393 -12.30 5.06 23.21
C ILE A 393 -13.10 6.35 23.04
N ARG A 394 -13.25 7.09 24.14
CA ARG A 394 -13.81 8.45 24.13
C ARG A 394 -12.70 9.49 24.08
N ASP A 395 -13.02 10.65 23.52
CA ASP A 395 -12.12 11.80 23.51
C ASP A 395 -11.95 12.36 24.94
N GLU A 396 -10.75 12.83 25.28
CA GLU A 396 -10.43 13.22 26.67
C GLU A 396 -11.30 14.37 27.18
N LYS A 397 -11.68 15.28 26.26
CA LYS A 397 -12.52 16.47 26.51
C LYS A 397 -13.97 16.15 26.88
N GLU A 398 -14.48 14.96 26.53
CA GLU A 398 -15.87 14.60 26.84
C GLU A 398 -16.02 13.89 28.19
N ARG A 399 -14.97 13.17 28.63
CA ARG A 399 -14.92 12.58 29.97
C ARG A 399 -15.14 13.63 31.07
N ASP A 400 -14.63 14.85 30.87
CA ASP A 400 -14.78 15.93 31.84
C ASP A 400 -16.17 16.60 31.76
N ARG A 401 -16.81 16.68 30.59
CA ARG A 401 -18.20 17.15 30.44
C ARG A 401 -19.22 16.21 31.09
N GLU A 402 -19.00 14.89 31.00
CA GLU A 402 -19.82 13.92 31.74
C GLU A 402 -19.60 14.03 33.25
N ARG A 403 -18.35 14.23 33.71
CA ARG A 403 -18.03 14.47 35.12
C ARG A 403 -18.69 15.73 35.68
N GLU A 404 -18.79 16.80 34.89
CA GLU A 404 -19.53 18.00 35.28
C GLU A 404 -21.04 17.71 35.40
N ARG A 405 -21.63 16.97 34.45
CA ARG A 405 -23.05 16.58 34.51
C ARG A 405 -23.39 15.60 35.63
N SER A 406 -22.46 14.73 36.05
CA SER A 406 -22.66 13.79 37.15
C SER A 406 -22.44 14.38 38.54
N ASN A 407 -22.02 15.65 38.65
CA ASN A 407 -21.66 16.31 39.91
C ASN A 407 -22.69 17.34 40.41
N THR A 408 -23.94 17.28 39.96
CA THR A 408 -25.06 18.00 40.60
C THR A 408 -25.51 17.27 41.87
N PRO A 409 -25.37 17.83 43.09
CA PRO A 409 -25.72 17.11 44.31
C PRO A 409 -27.23 17.06 44.53
N GLU A 410 -27.77 15.86 44.77
CA GLU A 410 -29.07 15.72 45.43
C GLU A 410 -28.92 16.12 46.91
N TYR A 411 -29.78 17.03 47.37
CA TYR A 411 -29.87 17.38 48.79
C TYR A 411 -30.89 16.46 49.49
N PRO A 412 -30.54 15.83 50.62
CA PRO A 412 -31.47 14.96 51.34
C PRO A 412 -32.52 15.78 52.11
N VAL A 413 -33.79 15.39 51.96
CA VAL A 413 -34.90 15.84 52.82
C VAL A 413 -35.46 14.62 53.54
N VAL A 414 -35.73 14.75 54.84
CA VAL A 414 -35.92 13.62 55.75
C VAL A 414 -37.39 13.45 56.18
N ASP A 415 -38.05 12.50 55.52
CA ASP A 415 -39.00 11.52 56.09
C ASP A 415 -40.41 11.94 56.61
N ILE A 416 -41.25 10.93 56.82
CA ILE A 416 -42.50 10.84 57.61
C ILE A 416 -43.85 11.23 56.94
N CYS A 417 -44.49 10.21 56.33
CA CYS A 417 -45.94 9.85 56.34
C CYS A 417 -46.99 10.83 55.73
N ILE A 418 -48.24 10.49 55.37
CA ILE A 418 -49.15 9.31 55.52
C ILE A 418 -49.78 8.97 54.13
N PRO A 419 -50.18 7.70 53.83
CA PRO A 419 -50.71 7.31 52.51
C PRO A 419 -52.26 7.28 52.39
N GLU A 420 -52.77 7.49 51.17
CA GLU A 420 -54.10 7.10 50.66
C GLU A 420 -54.13 7.37 49.12
N ALA A 421 -55.01 6.83 48.27
CA ALA A 421 -55.53 5.47 48.08
C ALA A 421 -56.32 5.44 46.75
N ASN A 422 -56.23 4.35 45.95
CA ASN A 422 -57.12 3.97 44.82
C ASN A 422 -57.42 4.97 43.67
N GLY A 423 -57.41 4.50 42.40
CA GLY A 423 -58.14 5.24 41.35
C GLY A 423 -57.93 4.89 39.87
N HIS A 424 -58.38 3.71 39.44
CA HIS A 424 -58.85 3.36 38.08
C HIS A 424 -58.77 4.39 36.91
N SER A 425 -58.16 3.95 35.81
CA SER A 425 -58.49 4.37 34.42
C SER A 425 -59.86 3.80 33.98
N PRO A 426 -60.37 4.00 32.74
CA PRO A 426 -59.90 4.86 31.62
C PRO A 426 -61.04 5.72 30.99
N ALA A 427 -60.77 6.47 29.90
CA ALA A 427 -61.56 6.47 28.64
C ALA A 427 -61.19 7.60 27.63
N HIS A 428 -61.19 7.25 26.34
CA HIS A 428 -61.86 7.89 25.18
C HIS A 428 -62.42 9.35 25.29
N SER A 429 -62.39 10.21 24.25
CA SER A 429 -61.90 10.05 22.86
C SER A 429 -61.92 11.36 22.02
N SER A 430 -61.07 11.40 20.97
CA SER A 430 -61.31 11.96 19.62
C SER A 430 -61.83 13.40 19.36
N THR A 431 -61.14 14.10 18.43
CA THR A 431 -61.67 15.04 17.39
C THR A 431 -62.31 16.38 17.84
N SER A 432 -62.26 17.50 17.09
CA SER A 432 -61.48 17.94 15.90
C SER A 432 -61.77 19.44 15.59
N LEU A 433 -61.16 20.01 14.52
CA LEU A 433 -61.52 21.27 13.82
C LEU A 433 -61.21 22.59 14.59
N THR A 434 -60.20 23.40 14.22
CA THR A 434 -60.04 24.36 13.08
C THR A 434 -60.84 25.67 13.16
N GLY A 435 -60.15 26.82 13.09
CA GLY A 435 -60.75 28.14 12.79
C GLY A 435 -59.82 29.33 13.07
N LYS A 436 -59.69 30.28 12.13
CA LYS A 436 -58.96 31.57 12.29
C LYS A 436 -59.94 32.75 12.33
N SER A 437 -59.59 33.82 13.04
CA SER A 437 -60.02 35.20 12.76
C SER A 437 -59.03 36.21 13.37
N SER A 438 -59.27 37.52 13.26
CA SER A 438 -58.21 38.53 13.17
C SER A 438 -58.53 39.92 13.75
N SER A 439 -57.46 40.72 13.94
CA SER A 439 -57.38 42.20 13.93
C SER A 439 -57.82 43.03 15.16
N GLY A 440 -57.11 44.17 15.37
CA GLY A 440 -57.35 45.24 16.37
C GLY A 440 -56.17 46.23 16.40
N SER A 441 -56.40 47.55 16.58
CA SER A 441 -55.43 48.62 16.27
C SER A 441 -55.52 49.88 17.17
N VAL A 442 -54.57 50.83 16.99
CA VAL A 442 -54.52 52.26 17.48
C VAL A 442 -54.04 52.46 18.94
N GLY A 443 -53.22 53.46 19.31
CA GLY A 443 -52.40 54.44 18.54
C GLY A 443 -52.02 55.75 19.30
N GLY A 444 -50.89 56.39 18.94
CA GLY A 444 -50.45 57.76 19.35
C GLY A 444 -49.58 57.88 20.64
N SER A 445 -48.74 58.90 20.88
CA SER A 445 -48.28 60.08 20.08
C SER A 445 -47.01 60.73 20.71
N GLY A 446 -46.11 61.37 19.93
CA GLY A 446 -44.97 62.17 20.46
C GLY A 446 -44.00 62.72 19.38
N ALA A 447 -43.43 63.92 19.59
CA ALA A 447 -42.66 64.73 18.60
C ALA A 447 -41.65 65.66 19.33
N ALA A 448 -40.66 66.36 18.73
CA ALA A 448 -39.88 66.26 17.48
C ALA A 448 -38.70 67.27 17.53
N GLY A 449 -37.69 67.17 16.65
CA GLY A 449 -36.58 68.15 16.52
C GLY A 449 -35.59 67.79 15.39
N ALA A 450 -34.92 68.77 14.77
CA ALA A 450 -34.19 68.57 13.50
C ALA A 450 -32.89 69.40 13.33
N ALA A 451 -31.91 68.86 12.58
CA ALA A 451 -30.74 69.54 12.02
C ALA A 451 -30.15 68.73 10.82
N VAL A 452 -29.34 69.37 9.98
CA VAL A 452 -28.89 68.93 8.62
C VAL A 452 -27.55 69.65 8.27
N PRO A 453 -26.76 69.34 7.20
CA PRO A 453 -26.00 68.16 6.73
C PRO A 453 -24.44 68.47 6.83
N PRO A 454 -23.49 68.20 5.88
CA PRO A 454 -23.36 67.23 4.74
C PRO A 454 -21.98 66.52 4.55
N GLY A 455 -21.91 65.61 3.55
CA GLY A 455 -20.71 65.32 2.72
C GLY A 455 -20.14 63.90 2.85
N GLY A 456 -19.76 63.15 1.78
CA GLY A 456 -19.82 63.34 0.31
C GLY A 456 -18.47 62.96 -0.36
N GLY A 457 -18.36 62.37 -1.57
CA GLY A 457 -19.32 61.86 -2.56
C GLY A 457 -19.26 60.30 -2.72
N ALA A 458 -19.91 59.63 -3.68
CA ALA A 458 -20.04 59.85 -5.14
C ALA A 458 -18.68 59.76 -5.88
N VAL A 459 -18.53 59.13 -7.05
CA VAL A 459 -19.46 58.81 -8.17
C VAL A 459 -19.30 57.30 -8.52
N VAL A 460 -20.33 56.48 -8.83
CA VAL A 460 -21.00 56.22 -10.14
C VAL A 460 -20.02 56.20 -11.36
N ASP A 461 -20.15 55.40 -12.42
CA ASP A 461 -21.29 55.00 -13.26
C ASP A 461 -21.04 53.57 -13.85
N LEU A 462 -22.05 52.68 -14.00
CA LEU A 462 -22.88 52.44 -15.20
C LEU A 462 -22.12 51.76 -16.40
N THR A 463 -22.73 51.00 -17.31
CA THR A 463 -24.16 50.78 -17.66
C THR A 463 -24.36 49.46 -18.46
N LEU A 464 -25.63 49.06 -18.70
CA LEU A 464 -26.16 48.33 -19.88
C LEU A 464 -25.69 46.85 -20.09
N ASP A 465 -26.41 45.93 -20.76
CA ASP A 465 -27.84 45.65 -21.07
C ASP A 465 -27.86 44.37 -21.97
N SER A 466 -28.94 43.68 -22.37
CA SER A 466 -30.36 43.56 -21.96
C SER A 466 -30.95 42.30 -22.66
N SER A 467 -32.02 41.70 -22.11
CA SER A 467 -32.99 40.80 -22.80
C SER A 467 -32.47 39.45 -23.37
N SER A 468 -33.26 38.41 -23.70
CA SER A 468 -34.63 37.89 -23.40
C SER A 468 -34.77 36.50 -24.11
N GLU A 469 -35.82 35.66 -24.09
CA GLU A 469 -37.10 35.48 -23.36
C GLU A 469 -36.99 34.19 -22.47
N GLU A 470 -37.95 33.52 -21.79
CA GLU A 470 -39.41 33.26 -21.84
C GLU A 470 -39.87 32.30 -22.97
N GLU A 471 -40.71 31.25 -22.80
CA GLU A 471 -41.48 30.65 -21.67
C GLU A 471 -41.24 29.10 -21.63
N GLY A 472 -41.69 28.27 -20.66
CA GLY A 472 -42.35 28.50 -19.37
C GLY A 472 -43.01 27.21 -18.79
N GLY A 473 -42.94 27.02 -17.45
CA GLY A 473 -43.61 25.95 -16.67
C GLY A 473 -43.04 24.52 -16.79
N GLY A 474 -42.99 23.66 -15.75
CA GLY A 474 -43.39 23.76 -14.33
C GLY A 474 -44.00 22.41 -13.85
N ALA A 475 -43.85 21.93 -12.61
CA ALA A 475 -42.99 22.31 -11.49
C ALA A 475 -42.85 21.09 -10.53
N GLY A 476 -41.86 21.11 -9.62
CA GLY A 476 -41.66 20.06 -8.61
C GLY A 476 -40.17 19.82 -8.34
N GLY A 477 -39.68 20.26 -7.18
CA GLY A 477 -38.26 20.24 -6.85
C GLY A 477 -37.91 19.32 -5.69
N ASP A 478 -36.64 18.93 -5.63
CA ASP A 478 -35.99 18.43 -4.42
C ASP A 478 -34.50 18.80 -4.47
N THR A 479 -33.91 19.19 -3.34
CA THR A 479 -32.57 19.80 -3.31
C THR A 479 -31.46 18.75 -3.25
N LYS A 480 -30.51 18.81 -4.20
CA LYS A 480 -29.32 17.93 -4.21
C LYS A 480 -28.04 18.75 -4.27
N SER A 481 -27.11 18.45 -3.35
CA SER A 481 -25.77 19.04 -3.30
C SER A 481 -24.89 18.50 -4.45
N PRO A 482 -24.35 19.35 -5.34
CA PRO A 482 -23.57 18.92 -6.50
C PRO A 482 -22.07 18.70 -6.18
N ALA A 483 -21.77 18.02 -5.07
CA ALA A 483 -20.38 17.75 -4.65
C ALA A 483 -19.80 16.43 -5.22
N ALA A 484 -20.64 15.46 -5.58
CA ALA A 484 -20.20 14.09 -5.84
C ALA A 484 -19.75 13.79 -7.29
N GLU A 485 -20.21 14.53 -8.30
CA GLU A 485 -20.01 14.17 -9.71
C GLU A 485 -18.81 14.87 -10.40
N ARG A 486 -18.23 15.92 -9.81
CA ARG A 486 -17.00 16.55 -10.35
C ARG A 486 -15.71 15.80 -10.01
N LEU A 487 -15.72 14.91 -9.02
CA LEU A 487 -14.53 14.17 -8.56
C LEU A 487 -14.15 12.96 -9.44
N LEU A 488 -15.01 12.52 -10.35
CA LEU A 488 -14.73 11.37 -11.23
C LEU A 488 -14.18 11.75 -12.62
N LEU A 489 -14.15 13.04 -12.98
CA LEU A 489 -13.75 13.51 -14.32
C LEU A 489 -12.40 14.26 -14.35
N LEU A 490 -11.82 14.60 -13.20
CA LEU A 490 -10.55 15.35 -13.09
C LEU A 490 -9.27 14.47 -13.12
N PHE A 491 -9.39 13.16 -13.35
CA PHE A 491 -8.25 12.24 -13.42
C PHE A 491 -7.75 11.96 -14.86
N LEU A 492 -8.33 12.57 -15.91
CA LEU A 492 -8.00 12.28 -17.31
C LEU A 492 -7.87 13.50 -18.26
N THR A 493 -7.60 14.69 -17.73
CA THR A 493 -7.03 15.87 -18.43
C THR A 493 -6.21 16.66 -17.41
N ASP A 494 -5.12 17.37 -17.72
CA ASP A 494 -4.65 17.91 -19.01
C ASP A 494 -3.12 17.76 -19.19
N MET A 495 -2.60 17.88 -20.42
CA MET A 495 -1.17 17.99 -20.74
C MET A 495 -0.94 18.93 -21.93
N ALA A 496 -0.36 20.11 -21.68
CA ALA A 496 0.09 21.05 -22.70
C ALA A 496 1.37 21.80 -22.26
N PRO A 497 2.21 22.28 -23.19
CA PRO A 497 2.86 21.45 -24.20
C PRO A 497 4.40 21.52 -24.08
N LYS A 498 5.09 20.37 -24.12
CA LYS A 498 6.56 20.35 -24.10
C LYS A 498 7.12 20.89 -25.42
N ARG A 499 7.99 21.91 -25.36
CA ARG A 499 8.78 22.37 -26.52
C ARG A 499 9.70 21.23 -27.00
N ARG A 500 9.88 21.13 -28.32
CA ARG A 500 10.67 20.05 -28.95
C ARG A 500 12.15 20.17 -28.59
N PRO A 501 12.84 19.08 -28.19
CA PRO A 501 14.30 19.01 -28.29
C PRO A 501 14.71 18.92 -29.77
N VAL A 502 15.91 19.41 -30.09
CA VAL A 502 16.47 19.36 -31.45
C VAL A 502 17.00 17.94 -31.72
N PRO A 503 16.70 17.31 -32.87
CA PRO A 503 17.27 16.01 -33.21
C PRO A 503 18.75 16.15 -33.59
N LEU A 504 19.63 15.43 -32.89
CA LEU A 504 20.97 15.13 -33.39
C LEU A 504 20.86 14.11 -34.51
N ASN A 505 21.45 14.42 -35.66
CA ASN A 505 21.27 13.65 -36.88
C ASN A 505 22.34 12.55 -36.96
N ILE A 506 21.93 11.28 -36.87
CA ILE A 506 22.79 10.12 -37.10
C ILE A 506 22.11 9.26 -38.17
N THR A 507 22.81 9.04 -39.28
CA THR A 507 22.30 8.28 -40.42
C THR A 507 22.27 6.77 -40.12
N PRO A 508 21.23 6.04 -40.54
CA PRO A 508 21.16 4.60 -40.36
C PRO A 508 22.18 3.87 -41.26
N ILE A 509 22.95 2.96 -40.68
CA ILE A 509 23.68 1.92 -41.40
C ILE A 509 22.83 0.64 -41.35
N GLY A 510 22.81 -0.11 -42.46
CA GLY A 510 21.90 -1.24 -42.67
C GLY A 510 22.19 -2.48 -41.83
N GLU A 511 21.27 -3.44 -41.94
CA GLU A 511 21.31 -4.71 -41.20
C GLU A 511 22.48 -5.62 -41.63
N GLY A 512 23.01 -6.39 -40.67
CA GLY A 512 23.70 -7.65 -40.97
C GLY A 512 25.22 -7.64 -41.08
N GLN A 513 25.94 -7.37 -39.97
CA GLN A 513 27.25 -7.99 -39.75
C GLN A 513 27.64 -8.04 -38.26
N THR A 514 28.12 -9.20 -37.82
CA THR A 514 28.74 -9.39 -36.50
C THR A 514 30.20 -8.93 -36.56
N THR A 515 30.53 -7.83 -35.88
CA THR A 515 31.91 -7.36 -35.73
C THR A 515 32.23 -7.10 -34.26
N SER A 516 33.22 -7.81 -33.72
CA SER A 516 33.78 -7.53 -32.39
C SER A 516 34.62 -6.26 -32.45
N ILE A 517 34.14 -5.19 -31.81
CA ILE A 517 34.95 -3.98 -31.57
C ILE A 517 35.80 -4.24 -30.31
N THR A 518 37.11 -4.21 -30.45
CA THR A 518 38.07 -4.41 -29.36
C THR A 518 37.98 -3.29 -28.33
N CYS A 519 38.01 -3.63 -27.04
CA CYS A 519 37.72 -2.72 -25.92
C CYS A 519 38.74 -1.59 -25.72
N ASP A 520 40.00 -1.83 -26.09
CA ASP A 520 41.14 -1.07 -25.57
C ASP A 520 41.10 0.42 -25.98
N ALA A 521 40.83 0.71 -27.26
CA ALA A 521 40.76 2.08 -27.79
C ALA A 521 39.58 2.91 -27.24
N ALA A 522 38.55 2.28 -26.67
CA ALA A 522 37.43 2.98 -26.06
C ALA A 522 37.71 3.38 -24.59
N SER A 523 38.66 2.72 -23.93
CA SER A 523 38.97 2.96 -22.52
C SER A 523 39.85 4.21 -22.31
N GLU A 524 40.88 4.43 -23.14
CA GLU A 524 41.80 5.56 -22.99
C GLU A 524 41.11 6.91 -23.24
N ALA A 525 40.35 7.04 -24.34
CA ALA A 525 39.61 8.25 -24.68
C ALA A 525 38.55 8.64 -23.61
N ASN A 526 38.04 7.64 -22.88
CA ASN A 526 37.11 7.86 -21.78
C ASN A 526 37.83 8.35 -20.50
N LEU A 527 39.10 7.96 -20.31
CA LEU A 527 39.91 8.35 -19.15
C LEU A 527 40.34 9.82 -19.22
N GLU A 528 40.79 10.32 -20.38
CA GLU A 528 41.08 11.76 -20.57
C GLU A 528 39.81 12.61 -20.42
N ALA A 529 38.68 12.15 -20.97
CA ALA A 529 37.39 12.84 -20.81
C ALA A 529 36.93 12.86 -19.34
N LEU A 530 37.20 11.81 -18.57
CA LEU A 530 36.96 11.77 -17.12
C LEU A 530 37.89 12.69 -16.35
N GLN A 531 39.19 12.73 -16.64
CA GLN A 531 40.14 13.68 -16.03
C GLN A 531 39.71 15.14 -16.30
N LYS A 532 39.24 15.44 -17.51
CA LYS A 532 38.68 16.75 -17.84
C LYS A 532 37.40 17.07 -17.05
N LYS A 533 36.44 16.14 -16.98
CA LYS A 533 35.22 16.29 -16.14
C LYS A 533 35.56 16.45 -14.65
N LEU A 534 36.62 15.79 -14.17
CA LEU A 534 37.09 15.85 -12.78
C LEU A 534 37.65 17.23 -12.43
N GLY A 535 38.30 17.91 -13.38
CA GLY A 535 38.72 19.31 -13.26
C GLY A 535 37.59 20.35 -13.30
N GLU A 536 36.34 19.95 -13.59
CA GLU A 536 35.15 20.80 -13.49
C GLU A 536 34.43 20.67 -12.13
N LEU A 537 35.07 20.04 -11.14
CA LEU A 537 34.56 19.87 -9.78
C LEU A 537 35.52 20.55 -8.79
N ASP A 538 34.96 21.30 -7.86
CA ASP A 538 35.71 21.94 -6.77
C ASP A 538 36.10 20.89 -5.72
N LEU A 539 37.26 20.28 -5.91
CA LEU A 539 37.76 19.12 -5.16
C LEU A 539 39.15 19.39 -4.60
N ASP A 540 39.39 18.96 -3.36
CA ASP A 540 40.76 18.83 -2.85
C ASP A 540 41.50 17.64 -3.52
N GLU A 541 42.84 17.68 -3.53
CA GLU A 541 43.67 16.65 -4.16
C GLU A 541 43.50 15.26 -3.52
N GLN A 542 43.03 15.15 -2.26
CA GLN A 542 42.74 13.86 -1.65
C GLN A 542 41.41 13.27 -2.16
N GLN A 543 40.35 14.08 -2.30
CA GLN A 543 39.08 13.71 -2.92
C GLN A 543 39.29 13.30 -4.37
N LYS A 544 40.03 14.11 -5.14
CA LYS A 544 40.41 13.85 -6.52
C LYS A 544 41.15 12.51 -6.67
N LYS A 545 42.22 12.28 -5.89
CA LYS A 545 42.98 11.03 -5.88
C LYS A 545 42.16 9.80 -5.48
N ARG A 546 41.23 9.94 -4.53
CA ARG A 546 40.29 8.85 -4.16
C ARG A 546 39.34 8.53 -5.31
N LEU A 547 38.83 9.54 -6.02
CA LEU A 547 37.92 9.36 -7.15
C LEU A 547 38.61 8.80 -8.40
N GLU A 548 39.84 9.23 -8.71
CA GLU A 548 40.70 8.63 -9.75
C GLU A 548 40.99 7.16 -9.47
N ALA A 549 41.28 6.79 -8.22
CA ALA A 549 41.50 5.40 -7.82
C ALA A 549 40.23 4.55 -7.99
N PHE A 550 39.05 5.06 -7.60
CA PHE A 550 37.77 4.38 -7.84
C PHE A 550 37.49 4.21 -9.34
N LEU A 551 37.70 5.25 -10.15
CA LEU A 551 37.50 5.19 -11.60
C LEU A 551 38.45 4.18 -12.27
N THR A 552 39.69 4.08 -11.79
CA THR A 552 40.67 3.08 -12.26
C THR A 552 40.24 1.65 -11.92
N GLN A 553 39.73 1.42 -10.70
CA GLN A 553 39.15 0.12 -10.30
C GLN A 553 37.90 -0.22 -11.12
N LYS A 554 37.03 0.78 -11.38
CA LYS A 554 35.81 0.65 -12.20
C LYS A 554 36.14 0.32 -13.66
N ALA A 555 37.23 0.82 -14.22
CA ALA A 555 37.71 0.46 -15.56
C ALA A 555 38.20 -1.01 -15.67
N GLN A 556 38.56 -1.64 -14.53
CA GLN A 556 38.91 -3.07 -14.45
C GLN A 556 37.69 -3.98 -14.25
N VAL A 557 36.47 -3.41 -14.17
CA VAL A 557 35.21 -4.16 -14.08
C VAL A 557 34.58 -4.22 -15.46
N GLY A 558 34.51 -5.42 -16.03
CA GLY A 558 33.84 -5.69 -17.30
C GLY A 558 32.31 -5.80 -17.17
N GLU A 559 31.69 -6.54 -18.09
CA GLU A 559 30.27 -6.91 -17.98
C GLU A 559 30.04 -7.74 -16.70
N LEU A 560 29.04 -7.37 -15.89
CA LEU A 560 28.71 -8.03 -14.63
C LEU A 560 27.63 -9.10 -14.83
N LYS A 561 27.87 -10.33 -14.34
CA LYS A 561 26.90 -11.44 -14.34
C LYS A 561 26.71 -11.98 -12.93
N ASP A 562 25.63 -12.73 -12.69
CA ASP A 562 25.36 -13.29 -11.36
C ASP A 562 26.47 -14.25 -10.89
N GLU A 563 26.93 -15.10 -11.80
CA GLU A 563 27.98 -16.11 -11.58
C GLU A 563 29.34 -15.52 -11.16
N ASP A 564 29.61 -14.24 -11.46
CA ASP A 564 30.86 -13.55 -11.11
C ASP A 564 30.97 -13.18 -9.62
N PHE A 565 29.91 -13.37 -8.81
CA PHE A 565 29.90 -12.93 -7.41
C PHE A 565 30.03 -14.08 -6.40
N ASP A 566 30.88 -13.89 -5.40
CA ASP A 566 30.88 -14.65 -4.14
C ASP A 566 30.20 -13.83 -3.04
N PRO A 567 29.13 -14.32 -2.39
CA PRO A 567 28.53 -13.65 -1.23
C PRO A 567 29.45 -13.75 -0.01
N ILE A 568 29.57 -12.65 0.74
CA ILE A 568 30.36 -12.58 1.98
C ILE A 568 29.43 -12.49 3.20
N CYS A 569 28.54 -11.50 3.22
CA CYS A 569 27.53 -11.33 4.27
C CYS A 569 26.40 -10.41 3.78
N GLU A 570 25.26 -10.42 4.47
CA GLU A 570 24.26 -9.37 4.31
C GLU A 570 24.76 -8.05 4.94
N LEU A 571 24.38 -6.91 4.37
CA LEU A 571 24.62 -5.55 4.90
C LEU A 571 23.33 -4.91 5.42
N GLY A 572 22.18 -5.33 4.90
CA GLY A 572 20.85 -4.97 5.38
C GLY A 572 19.77 -5.24 4.34
N ALA A 573 18.51 -5.24 4.78
CA ALA A 573 17.32 -5.43 3.94
C ALA A 573 16.26 -4.36 4.22
N GLY A 574 15.46 -4.01 3.22
CA GLY A 574 14.36 -3.05 3.38
C GLY A 574 13.43 -2.97 2.16
N ASN A 575 12.57 -1.95 2.12
CA ASN A 575 11.56 -1.77 1.06
C ASN A 575 12.12 -1.80 -0.38
N GLY A 576 13.39 -1.43 -0.56
CA GLY A 576 14.08 -1.44 -1.85
C GLY A 576 14.85 -2.72 -2.18
N GLY A 577 14.68 -3.81 -1.42
CA GLY A 577 15.38 -5.08 -1.62
C GLY A 577 16.44 -5.39 -0.54
N VAL A 578 17.29 -6.39 -0.82
CA VAL A 578 18.37 -6.86 0.07
C VAL A 578 19.72 -6.38 -0.44
N VAL A 579 20.60 -5.91 0.44
CA VAL A 579 21.97 -5.49 0.10
C VAL A 579 22.97 -6.47 0.69
N ASN A 580 23.76 -7.11 -0.18
CA ASN A 580 24.80 -8.07 0.21
C ASN A 580 26.20 -7.51 -0.05
N LYS A 581 27.13 -7.77 0.86
CA LYS A 581 28.56 -7.65 0.63
C LYS A 581 29.00 -8.83 -0.23
N VAL A 582 29.60 -8.55 -1.38
CA VAL A 582 30.05 -9.56 -2.34
C VAL A 582 31.51 -9.31 -2.76
N ARG A 583 32.20 -10.36 -3.20
CA ARG A 583 33.44 -10.26 -3.97
C ARG A 583 33.13 -10.55 -5.43
N HIS A 584 33.54 -9.65 -6.32
CA HIS A 584 33.52 -9.88 -7.76
C HIS A 584 34.77 -10.69 -8.14
N LYS A 585 34.61 -11.93 -8.61
CA LYS A 585 35.71 -12.89 -8.86
C LYS A 585 36.73 -12.36 -9.87
N PRO A 586 36.36 -11.82 -11.06
CA PRO A 586 37.33 -11.42 -12.08
C PRO A 586 38.30 -10.32 -11.64
N SER A 587 37.82 -9.33 -10.87
CA SER A 587 38.65 -8.19 -10.40
C SER A 587 39.02 -8.26 -8.92
N SER A 588 38.58 -9.30 -8.19
CA SER A 588 38.71 -9.46 -6.73
C SER A 588 38.14 -8.31 -5.86
N LEU A 589 37.48 -7.32 -6.45
CA LEU A 589 36.91 -6.16 -5.75
C LEU A 589 35.77 -6.57 -4.82
N VAL A 590 35.70 -5.92 -3.66
CA VAL A 590 34.57 -6.05 -2.72
C VAL A 590 33.56 -4.95 -3.03
N MET A 591 32.31 -5.34 -3.27
CA MET A 591 31.20 -4.46 -3.64
C MET A 591 30.03 -4.64 -2.67
N ALA A 592 29.16 -3.64 -2.60
CA ALA A 592 27.78 -3.83 -2.15
C ALA A 592 26.90 -4.14 -3.37
N ARG A 593 26.21 -5.28 -3.36
CA ARG A 593 25.27 -5.71 -4.40
C ARG A 593 23.86 -5.68 -3.83
N LYS A 594 23.04 -4.75 -4.33
CA LYS A 594 21.62 -4.62 -4.00
C LYS A 594 20.77 -5.44 -4.97
N LEU A 595 19.92 -6.30 -4.43
CA LEU A 595 19.03 -7.23 -5.13
C LEU A 595 17.59 -6.75 -5.00
N ILE A 596 16.97 -6.37 -6.11
CA ILE A 596 15.59 -5.88 -6.16
C ILE A 596 14.73 -6.88 -6.96
N HIS A 597 13.98 -7.71 -6.24
CA HIS A 597 13.09 -8.71 -6.82
C HIS A 597 11.88 -8.04 -7.49
N LEU A 598 11.73 -8.19 -8.81
CA LEU A 598 10.74 -7.47 -9.62
C LEU A 598 10.22 -8.33 -10.78
N GLU A 599 9.03 -8.92 -10.61
CA GLU A 599 8.28 -9.60 -11.67
C GLU A 599 7.68 -8.60 -12.69
N ILE A 600 8.55 -7.97 -13.48
CA ILE A 600 8.20 -6.95 -14.47
C ILE A 600 8.42 -7.41 -15.91
N LYS A 601 7.59 -6.91 -16.83
CA LYS A 601 7.67 -7.25 -18.26
C LYS A 601 9.05 -6.86 -18.84
N PRO A 602 9.63 -7.67 -19.76
CA PRO A 602 10.95 -7.40 -20.35
C PRO A 602 11.15 -5.98 -20.90
N ALA A 603 10.12 -5.36 -21.48
CA ALA A 603 10.19 -3.99 -21.97
C ALA A 603 10.41 -2.95 -20.85
N ILE A 604 9.77 -3.14 -19.67
CA ILE A 604 9.92 -2.26 -18.51
C ILE A 604 11.27 -2.50 -17.83
N ARG A 605 11.67 -3.77 -17.67
CA ARG A 605 13.02 -4.15 -17.21
C ARG A 605 14.11 -3.49 -18.05
N ASN A 606 14.03 -3.64 -19.37
CA ASN A 606 15.01 -3.06 -20.29
C ASN A 606 14.92 -1.53 -20.36
N GLN A 607 13.85 -0.90 -19.89
CA GLN A 607 13.80 0.55 -19.65
C GLN A 607 14.51 0.91 -18.34
N ILE A 608 14.23 0.22 -17.22
CA ILE A 608 14.88 0.48 -15.92
C ILE A 608 16.41 0.30 -16.01
N ILE A 609 16.90 -0.77 -16.64
CA ILE A 609 18.35 -0.98 -16.81
C ILE A 609 19.00 0.18 -17.60
N ARG A 610 18.32 0.73 -18.62
CA ARG A 610 18.81 1.92 -19.37
C ARG A 610 18.73 3.21 -18.55
N GLU A 611 17.67 3.41 -17.76
CA GLU A 611 17.56 4.54 -16.84
C GLU A 611 18.66 4.49 -15.75
N LEU A 612 19.03 3.30 -15.28
CA LEU A 612 20.14 3.09 -14.34
C LEU A 612 21.53 3.34 -14.96
N GLN A 613 21.69 3.35 -16.29
CA GLN A 613 23.00 3.64 -16.92
C GLN A 613 23.52 5.05 -16.59
N VAL A 614 22.63 6.01 -16.29
CA VAL A 614 23.00 7.37 -15.85
C VAL A 614 23.86 7.35 -14.58
N LEU A 615 23.73 6.33 -13.73
CA LEU A 615 24.58 6.14 -12.56
C LEU A 615 26.06 5.93 -12.91
N HIS A 616 26.41 5.47 -14.12
CA HIS A 616 27.82 5.43 -14.54
C HIS A 616 28.45 6.82 -14.62
N GLU A 617 27.68 7.88 -14.91
CA GLU A 617 28.14 9.27 -15.00
C GLU A 617 28.13 10.00 -13.65
N CYS A 618 27.38 9.51 -12.66
CA CYS A 618 27.34 10.04 -11.29
C CYS A 618 28.63 9.69 -10.51
N ASN A 619 29.70 10.45 -10.74
CA ASN A 619 31.01 10.30 -10.10
C ASN A 619 31.34 11.59 -9.32
N SER A 620 31.34 11.50 -7.99
CA SER A 620 31.54 12.61 -7.04
C SER A 620 31.93 12.02 -5.67
N PRO A 621 32.80 12.67 -4.87
CA PRO A 621 33.19 12.15 -3.55
C PRO A 621 32.04 12.14 -2.52
N TYR A 622 30.90 12.76 -2.82
CA TYR A 622 29.69 12.79 -1.98
C TYR A 622 28.57 11.84 -2.47
N ILE A 623 28.83 11.06 -3.52
CA ILE A 623 27.87 10.11 -4.12
C ILE A 623 28.50 8.72 -4.13
N VAL A 624 27.75 7.70 -3.69
CA VAL A 624 28.24 6.32 -3.63
C VAL A 624 28.54 5.80 -5.04
N GLY A 625 29.80 5.45 -5.28
CA GLY A 625 30.34 5.06 -6.58
C GLY A 625 29.65 3.82 -7.16
N PHE A 626 29.14 3.95 -8.38
CA PHE A 626 28.43 2.89 -9.11
C PHE A 626 29.37 2.14 -10.07
N TYR A 627 29.41 0.81 -9.94
CA TYR A 627 30.13 -0.07 -10.87
C TYR A 627 29.25 -0.46 -12.08
N GLY A 628 28.02 -0.91 -11.84
CA GLY A 628 27.11 -1.35 -12.90
C GLY A 628 25.79 -1.92 -12.37
N ALA A 629 24.84 -2.16 -13.27
CA ALA A 629 23.58 -2.82 -12.97
C ALA A 629 23.18 -3.82 -14.06
N PHE A 630 22.62 -4.96 -13.66
CA PHE A 630 22.19 -6.05 -14.54
C PHE A 630 20.90 -6.70 -14.01
N TYR A 631 20.39 -7.71 -14.71
CA TYR A 631 19.24 -8.50 -14.27
C TYR A 631 19.49 -9.99 -14.48
N SER A 632 19.16 -10.80 -13.48
CA SER A 632 19.15 -12.26 -13.55
C SER A 632 17.93 -12.79 -12.78
N ASP A 633 17.32 -13.87 -13.26
CA ASP A 633 16.42 -14.75 -12.49
C ASP A 633 15.26 -14.09 -11.70
N GLY A 634 14.77 -12.94 -12.19
CA GLY A 634 13.67 -12.18 -11.56
C GLY A 634 14.13 -10.89 -10.85
N GLU A 635 15.43 -10.68 -10.69
CA GLU A 635 16.00 -9.66 -9.81
C GLU A 635 16.87 -8.66 -10.58
N ILE A 636 16.68 -7.37 -10.29
CA ILE A 636 17.60 -6.31 -10.70
C ILE A 636 18.74 -6.26 -9.69
N SER A 637 19.97 -6.42 -10.17
CA SER A 637 21.20 -6.33 -9.39
C SER A 637 21.89 -4.99 -9.63
N ILE A 638 22.15 -4.23 -8.56
CA ILE A 638 22.87 -2.94 -8.59
C ILE A 638 24.16 -3.10 -7.78
N CYS A 639 25.31 -2.87 -8.41
CA CYS A 639 26.62 -3.04 -7.80
C CYS A 639 27.31 -1.68 -7.58
N MET A 640 27.66 -1.39 -6.32
CA MET A 640 28.19 -0.11 -5.85
C MET A 640 29.40 -0.30 -4.91
N GLU A 641 30.12 0.78 -4.60
CA GLU A 641 31.25 0.74 -3.66
C GLU A 641 30.80 0.29 -2.26
N HIS A 642 31.63 -0.51 -1.60
CA HIS A 642 31.36 -0.98 -0.25
C HIS A 642 31.80 0.09 0.78
N MET A 643 30.82 0.73 1.42
CA MET A 643 31.02 1.67 2.52
C MET A 643 31.07 0.90 3.86
N ASP A 644 32.25 0.81 4.47
CA ASP A 644 32.53 -0.11 5.58
C ASP A 644 32.11 0.38 6.98
N GLY A 645 31.69 1.64 7.10
CA GLY A 645 31.03 2.19 8.29
C GLY A 645 29.51 2.06 8.27
N GLY A 646 28.93 1.50 7.20
CA GLY A 646 27.48 1.32 7.06
C GLY A 646 26.72 2.62 6.77
N SER A 647 25.45 2.65 7.15
CA SER A 647 24.54 3.80 7.03
C SER A 647 24.44 4.59 8.34
N LEU A 648 24.10 5.88 8.28
CA LEU A 648 23.96 6.70 9.49
C LEU A 648 22.83 6.23 10.44
N ASP A 649 21.84 5.47 9.98
CA ASP A 649 20.86 4.83 10.87
C ASP A 649 21.46 3.64 11.66
N GLN A 650 22.49 2.98 11.13
CA GLN A 650 23.27 1.97 11.86
C GLN A 650 24.19 2.65 12.87
N VAL A 651 24.92 3.69 12.43
CA VAL A 651 25.78 4.50 13.31
C VAL A 651 25.00 5.16 14.45
N LEU A 652 23.76 5.61 14.21
CA LEU A 652 22.92 6.20 15.25
C LEU A 652 22.58 5.21 16.37
N LYS A 653 22.39 3.93 16.06
CA LYS A 653 22.04 2.89 17.07
C LYS A 653 23.19 2.66 18.04
N GLU A 654 24.42 2.61 17.53
CA GLU A 654 25.62 2.46 18.36
C GLU A 654 25.99 3.75 19.10
N ALA A 655 25.97 4.90 18.42
CA ALA A 655 26.30 6.20 19.01
C ALA A 655 25.24 6.71 20.00
N ARG A 656 24.00 6.24 19.87
CA ARG A 656 22.74 6.78 20.44
C ARG A 656 22.38 8.19 20.00
N ARG A 657 23.37 9.08 19.79
CA ARG A 657 23.25 10.42 19.20
C ARG A 657 24.53 10.75 18.44
N ILE A 658 24.43 11.53 17.38
CA ILE A 658 25.59 12.07 16.67
C ILE A 658 25.89 13.50 17.17
N PRO A 659 27.14 13.82 17.56
CA PRO A 659 27.57 15.17 17.96
C PRO A 659 27.37 16.26 16.89
N GLU A 660 27.23 17.52 17.30
CA GLU A 660 26.96 18.65 16.38
C GLU A 660 28.07 18.90 15.36
N ASP A 661 29.34 18.80 15.77
CA ASP A 661 30.53 18.93 14.93
C ASP A 661 30.59 17.85 13.84
N ILE A 662 30.25 16.61 14.21
CA ILE A 662 30.09 15.49 13.29
C ILE A 662 28.92 15.74 12.33
N LEU A 663 27.78 16.26 12.83
CA LEU A 663 26.63 16.63 12.00
C LEU A 663 26.89 17.83 11.08
N GLY A 664 27.83 18.72 11.43
CA GLY A 664 28.35 19.75 10.54
C GLY A 664 28.99 19.15 9.29
N LYS A 665 29.89 18.18 9.47
CA LYS A 665 30.54 17.44 8.36
C LYS A 665 29.53 16.63 7.54
N VAL A 666 28.55 15.97 8.18
CA VAL A 666 27.44 15.30 7.46
C VAL A 666 26.63 16.30 6.63
N SER A 667 26.30 17.47 7.19
CA SER A 667 25.50 18.50 6.51
C SER A 667 26.20 19.04 5.26
N ILE A 668 27.51 19.29 5.34
CA ILE A 668 28.34 19.67 4.19
C ILE A 668 28.27 18.60 3.09
N ALA A 669 28.48 17.33 3.45
CA ALA A 669 28.48 16.24 2.48
C ALA A 669 27.12 16.04 1.79
N VAL A 670 26.01 16.09 2.56
CA VAL A 670 24.66 15.96 1.99
C VAL A 670 24.33 17.15 1.08
N LEU A 671 24.63 18.39 1.48
CA LEU A 671 24.42 19.57 0.61
C LEU A 671 25.24 19.48 -0.68
N ARG A 672 26.52 19.11 -0.61
CA ARG A 672 27.40 18.99 -1.80
C ARG A 672 26.97 17.85 -2.72
N GLY A 673 26.48 16.73 -2.16
CA GLY A 673 25.87 15.64 -2.92
C GLY A 673 24.57 16.03 -3.62
N LEU A 674 23.65 16.71 -2.92
CA LEU A 674 22.39 17.21 -3.51
C LEU A 674 22.65 18.28 -4.59
N ALA A 675 23.58 19.19 -4.37
CA ALA A 675 23.99 20.18 -5.36
C ALA A 675 24.56 19.51 -6.63
N TYR A 676 25.47 18.55 -6.47
CA TYR A 676 26.02 17.78 -7.59
C TYR A 676 24.94 17.08 -8.43
N LEU A 677 23.99 16.39 -7.79
CA LEU A 677 22.87 15.72 -8.48
C LEU A 677 21.97 16.74 -9.20
N ARG A 678 21.68 17.87 -8.54
CA ARG A 678 20.78 18.90 -9.07
C ARG A 678 21.40 19.68 -10.23
N GLU A 679 22.67 20.04 -10.15
CA GLU A 679 23.34 20.91 -11.12
C GLU A 679 23.86 20.13 -12.32
N LYS A 680 24.73 19.14 -12.10
CA LYS A 680 25.40 18.39 -13.18
C LYS A 680 24.47 17.39 -13.87
N HIS A 681 23.46 16.85 -13.17
CA HIS A 681 22.57 15.78 -13.69
C HIS A 681 21.08 16.13 -13.75
N GLN A 682 20.65 17.27 -13.18
CA GLN A 682 19.23 17.66 -13.06
C GLN A 682 18.35 16.67 -12.26
N ILE A 683 18.96 15.83 -11.43
CA ILE A 683 18.29 14.80 -10.60
C ILE A 683 17.84 15.41 -9.26
N MET A 684 16.78 14.84 -8.67
CA MET A 684 16.37 15.03 -7.28
C MET A 684 16.48 13.69 -6.54
N HIS A 685 16.87 13.71 -5.27
CA HIS A 685 17.15 12.47 -4.53
C HIS A 685 15.87 11.72 -4.17
N ARG A 686 14.83 12.44 -3.73
CA ARG A 686 13.49 11.96 -3.39
C ARG A 686 13.38 10.99 -2.21
N ASP A 687 14.47 10.68 -1.51
CA ASP A 687 14.53 9.73 -0.40
C ASP A 687 15.75 9.99 0.51
N VAL A 688 16.01 11.24 0.90
CA VAL A 688 17.08 11.56 1.86
C VAL A 688 16.64 11.14 3.26
N LYS A 689 17.44 10.32 3.94
CA LYS A 689 17.21 9.81 5.30
C LYS A 689 18.51 9.18 5.84
N PRO A 690 18.65 8.94 7.15
CA PRO A 690 19.86 8.34 7.73
C PRO A 690 20.28 7.00 7.10
N SER A 691 19.34 6.18 6.64
CA SER A 691 19.64 4.90 5.97
C SER A 691 20.18 5.03 4.54
N ASN A 692 20.05 6.20 3.90
CA ASN A 692 20.57 6.48 2.55
C ASN A 692 21.83 7.38 2.56
N ILE A 693 22.37 7.66 3.75
CA ILE A 693 23.65 8.37 3.93
C ILE A 693 24.67 7.34 4.45
N LEU A 694 25.63 6.95 3.62
CA LEU A 694 26.64 5.93 3.92
C LEU A 694 27.98 6.55 4.30
N VAL A 695 28.72 5.86 5.15
CA VAL A 695 30.01 6.33 5.70
C VAL A 695 31.09 5.25 5.70
N ASN A 696 32.36 5.64 5.69
CA ASN A 696 33.48 4.70 5.64
C ASN A 696 34.65 5.07 6.57
N SER A 697 35.50 4.10 6.89
CA SER A 697 36.68 4.21 7.77
C SER A 697 37.72 5.24 7.30
N ARG A 698 37.64 5.68 6.03
CA ARG A 698 38.47 6.74 5.45
C ARG A 698 37.88 8.15 5.62
N GLY A 699 36.74 8.26 6.33
CA GLY A 699 36.04 9.51 6.62
C GLY A 699 35.18 10.06 5.48
N GLU A 700 34.86 9.28 4.45
CA GLU A 700 33.93 9.73 3.39
C GLU A 700 32.47 9.57 3.85
N ILE A 701 31.63 10.51 3.42
CA ILE A 701 30.18 10.57 3.69
C ILE A 701 29.50 10.72 2.32
N LYS A 702 28.62 9.78 1.94
CA LYS A 702 28.10 9.68 0.57
C LYS A 702 26.60 9.32 0.53
N LEU A 703 25.89 9.86 -0.45
CA LEU A 703 24.48 9.56 -0.71
C LEU A 703 24.33 8.34 -1.64
N CYS A 704 23.37 7.45 -1.33
CA CYS A 704 22.95 6.32 -2.17
C CYS A 704 21.43 6.33 -2.42
N ASP A 705 20.94 5.43 -3.29
CA ASP A 705 19.51 5.23 -3.55
C ASP A 705 18.72 6.50 -3.98
N PHE A 706 19.39 7.41 -4.69
CA PHE A 706 18.76 8.58 -5.30
C PHE A 706 17.92 8.23 -6.54
N GLY A 707 16.83 8.97 -6.74
CA GLY A 707 15.73 8.61 -7.64
C GLY A 707 15.98 8.77 -9.15
N VAL A 708 16.92 8.01 -9.73
CA VAL A 708 17.30 8.08 -11.16
C VAL A 708 16.24 7.46 -12.09
N SER A 709 15.78 6.23 -11.82
CA SER A 709 14.78 5.57 -12.67
C SER A 709 13.36 5.85 -12.20
N GLY A 710 12.58 6.54 -13.03
CA GLY A 710 11.17 6.81 -12.77
C GLY A 710 10.35 5.52 -12.72
N GLN A 711 10.61 4.58 -13.63
CA GLN A 711 9.89 3.30 -13.63
C GLN A 711 10.25 2.40 -12.44
N LEU A 712 11.47 2.46 -11.93
CA LEU A 712 11.84 1.76 -10.70
C LEU A 712 11.15 2.37 -9.47
N ILE A 713 11.11 3.71 -9.38
CA ILE A 713 10.37 4.42 -8.32
C ILE A 713 8.88 4.07 -8.38
N ASP A 714 8.24 4.17 -9.55
CA ASP A 714 6.82 3.85 -9.74
C ASP A 714 6.50 2.38 -9.37
N SER A 715 7.43 1.46 -9.65
CA SER A 715 7.30 0.04 -9.29
C SER A 715 7.40 -0.17 -7.78
N MET A 716 8.43 0.41 -7.14
CA MET A 716 8.66 0.31 -5.68
C MET A 716 7.63 1.09 -4.86
N ALA A 717 7.03 2.16 -5.39
CA ALA A 717 6.05 3.01 -4.70
C ALA A 717 4.72 2.31 -4.37
N ASN A 718 4.47 1.13 -4.94
CA ASN A 718 3.37 0.24 -4.56
C ASN A 718 3.65 -0.53 -3.25
N SER A 719 4.85 -0.42 -2.67
CA SER A 719 5.19 -0.95 -1.34
C SER A 719 4.99 0.11 -0.24
N PHE A 720 4.68 -0.35 0.98
CA PHE A 720 3.97 0.45 1.98
C PHE A 720 4.86 1.33 2.89
N VAL A 721 4.25 2.44 3.32
CA VAL A 721 4.49 3.15 4.60
C VAL A 721 5.89 3.75 4.83
N GLY A 722 6.92 2.95 5.08
CA GLY A 722 8.16 3.41 5.74
C GLY A 722 8.92 4.53 5.01
N THR A 723 8.83 4.58 3.68
CA THR A 723 9.48 5.61 2.85
C THR A 723 8.82 6.99 2.97
N ARG A 724 7.64 7.12 3.60
CA ARG A 724 6.86 8.36 3.63
C ARG A 724 7.19 9.30 4.79
N SER A 725 7.80 8.80 5.88
CA SER A 725 8.08 9.58 7.09
C SER A 725 8.94 10.82 6.84
N TYR A 726 9.95 10.73 5.98
CA TYR A 726 10.84 11.85 5.64
C TYR A 726 10.32 12.73 4.49
N MET A 727 9.14 12.44 3.93
CA MET A 727 8.58 13.26 2.85
C MET A 727 8.15 14.63 3.38
N SER A 728 8.29 15.64 2.52
CA SER A 728 7.92 17.01 2.83
C SER A 728 6.41 17.27 2.69
N PRO A 729 5.86 18.28 3.38
CA PRO A 729 4.42 18.56 3.38
C PRO A 729 3.86 18.75 1.97
N GLU A 730 4.55 19.52 1.14
CA GLU A 730 4.10 19.84 -0.22
C GLU A 730 4.01 18.60 -1.12
N ARG A 731 4.85 17.59 -0.85
CA ARG A 731 4.89 16.31 -1.58
C ARG A 731 3.85 15.31 -1.07
N LEU A 732 3.55 15.32 0.22
CA LEU A 732 2.44 14.54 0.81
C LEU A 732 1.08 15.07 0.34
N GLN A 733 0.95 16.40 0.18
CA GLN A 733 -0.23 17.05 -0.40
C GLN A 733 -0.36 16.87 -1.93
N GLY A 734 0.61 16.21 -2.59
CA GLY A 734 0.58 15.97 -4.03
C GLY A 734 0.81 17.20 -4.91
N THR A 735 1.31 18.30 -4.35
CA THR A 735 1.58 19.55 -5.10
C THR A 735 2.88 19.48 -5.90
N HIS A 736 3.21 20.54 -6.65
CA HIS A 736 4.47 20.60 -7.39
C HIS A 736 5.66 20.71 -6.43
N TYR A 737 6.54 19.72 -6.46
CA TYR A 737 7.68 19.58 -5.56
C TYR A 737 9.01 19.62 -6.32
N SER A 738 10.09 19.99 -5.61
CA SER A 738 11.42 20.24 -6.19
C SER A 738 12.54 19.77 -5.24
N VAL A 739 13.79 20.18 -5.48
CA VAL A 739 14.92 19.90 -4.56
C VAL A 739 14.71 20.46 -3.14
N GLN A 740 13.80 21.42 -2.98
CA GLN A 740 13.32 21.91 -1.68
C GLN A 740 12.76 20.78 -0.80
N SER A 741 12.22 19.72 -1.39
CA SER A 741 11.74 18.54 -0.67
C SER A 741 12.89 17.69 -0.10
N ASP A 742 14.01 17.58 -0.82
CA ASP A 742 15.21 16.89 -0.35
C ASP A 742 15.85 17.66 0.82
N VAL A 743 15.77 19.01 0.81
CA VAL A 743 16.19 19.88 1.92
C VAL A 743 15.37 19.64 3.20
N TRP A 744 14.04 19.48 3.09
CA TRP A 744 13.20 19.10 4.24
C TRP A 744 13.60 17.74 4.81
N SER A 745 13.75 16.74 3.93
CA SER A 745 14.15 15.38 4.31
C SER A 745 15.53 15.36 5.00
N MET A 746 16.48 16.16 4.51
CA MET A 746 17.76 16.41 5.19
C MET A 746 17.58 17.05 6.57
N GLY A 747 16.78 18.12 6.69
CA GLY A 747 16.52 18.79 7.96
C GLY A 747 15.95 17.85 9.02
N LEU A 748 14.98 17.01 8.64
CA LEU A 748 14.36 16.02 9.53
C LEU A 748 15.36 14.95 9.98
N SER A 749 16.22 14.49 9.06
CA SER A 749 17.31 13.55 9.34
C SER A 749 18.30 14.10 10.35
N LEU A 750 18.64 15.39 10.28
CA LEU A 750 19.57 16.02 11.22
C LEU A 750 18.99 16.13 12.63
N VAL A 751 17.69 16.40 12.79
CA VAL A 751 17.03 16.38 14.11
C VAL A 751 17.05 14.97 14.69
N GLU A 752 16.74 13.95 13.90
CA GLU A 752 16.78 12.55 14.35
C GLU A 752 18.17 12.15 14.85
N LEU A 753 19.21 12.43 14.05
CA LEU A 753 20.59 12.06 14.39
C LEU A 753 21.11 12.84 15.61
N ALA A 754 20.70 14.10 15.79
CA ALA A 754 21.07 14.94 16.92
C ALA A 754 20.38 14.53 18.24
N ILE A 755 19.07 14.20 18.18
CA ILE A 755 18.28 13.85 19.37
C ILE A 755 18.45 12.37 19.75
N GLY A 756 18.72 11.49 18.78
CA GLY A 756 18.82 10.04 18.99
C GLY A 756 17.51 9.28 18.78
N ARG A 757 16.51 9.95 18.20
CA ARG A 757 15.16 9.43 17.99
C ARG A 757 14.47 10.20 16.87
N TYR A 758 13.69 9.48 16.06
CA TYR A 758 12.84 10.07 15.03
C TYR A 758 11.91 11.16 15.62
N PRO A 759 11.89 12.40 15.07
CA PRO A 759 11.48 13.58 15.81
C PRO A 759 9.99 13.93 15.75
N ILE A 760 9.14 13.04 15.20
CA ILE A 760 7.69 13.23 15.14
C ILE A 760 6.98 12.00 15.74
N PRO A 761 6.12 12.16 16.77
CA PRO A 761 5.86 13.41 17.49
C PRO A 761 7.10 13.89 18.27
N PRO A 762 7.28 15.20 18.47
CA PRO A 762 8.38 15.75 19.26
C PRO A 762 8.43 15.17 20.68
N PRO A 763 9.63 14.96 21.25
CA PRO A 763 9.76 14.58 22.66
C PRO A 763 9.30 15.72 23.57
N ASP A 764 8.63 15.39 24.68
CA ASP A 764 8.26 16.40 25.68
C ASP A 764 9.45 16.81 26.58
N ALA A 765 9.26 17.81 27.42
CA ALA A 765 10.30 18.33 28.31
C ALA A 765 10.93 17.28 29.23
N LYS A 766 10.18 16.23 29.64
CA LYS A 766 10.68 15.15 30.49
C LYS A 766 11.45 14.11 29.68
N GLU A 767 10.99 13.78 28.47
CA GLU A 767 11.75 12.96 27.53
C GLU A 767 13.07 13.67 27.14
N LEU A 768 13.04 14.98 26.88
CA LEU A 768 14.22 15.80 26.62
C LEU A 768 15.18 15.86 27.82
N GLU A 769 14.68 16.07 29.05
CA GLU A 769 15.51 16.01 30.26
C GLU A 769 16.15 14.64 30.45
N GLY A 770 15.41 13.55 30.21
CA GLY A 770 15.93 12.19 30.25
C GLY A 770 16.98 11.88 29.17
N ILE A 771 16.85 12.48 27.98
CA ILE A 771 17.82 12.36 26.89
C ILE A 771 19.09 13.17 27.19
N PHE A 772 18.96 14.43 27.62
CA PHE A 772 20.10 15.37 27.71
C PHE A 772 20.70 15.53 29.12
N GLY A 773 20.07 14.99 30.17
CA GLY A 773 20.57 15.03 31.54
C GLY A 773 20.49 16.42 32.20
N ARG A 774 19.69 17.33 31.64
CA ARG A 774 19.51 18.72 32.09
C ARG A 774 18.14 19.24 31.67
N ALA A 775 17.58 20.13 32.48
CA ALA A 775 16.39 20.88 32.12
C ALA A 775 16.64 21.69 30.84
N VAL A 776 15.85 21.45 29.81
CA VAL A 776 15.83 22.25 28.57
C VAL A 776 14.97 23.49 28.81
N LEU A 777 15.46 24.66 28.44
CA LEU A 777 14.66 25.89 28.48
C LEU A 777 13.65 25.85 27.34
N ASP A 778 12.36 25.75 27.66
CA ASP A 778 11.31 25.82 26.64
C ASP A 778 11.12 27.26 26.18
N GLY A 779 11.07 27.48 24.86
CA GLY A 779 11.27 28.79 24.22
C GLY A 779 10.06 29.72 24.25
N ALA A 780 9.19 29.59 25.25
CA ALA A 780 7.85 30.17 25.29
C ALA A 780 7.75 31.48 26.10
N GLU A 781 8.75 32.36 26.02
CA GLU A 781 8.60 33.75 26.49
C GLU A 781 7.75 34.54 25.48
N GLY A 782 6.42 34.47 25.62
CA GLY A 782 5.50 35.11 24.67
C GLY A 782 4.10 35.44 25.19
N GLU A 783 3.47 34.57 25.97
CA GLU A 783 2.13 34.86 26.53
C GLU A 783 1.88 34.12 27.84
N VAL A 784 1.45 34.84 28.88
CA VAL A 784 1.25 34.28 30.24
C VAL A 784 -0.24 34.15 30.54
N HIS A 785 -0.74 32.92 30.64
CA HIS A 785 -2.01 32.61 31.28
C HIS A 785 -1.82 31.63 32.45
N ASN A 786 -1.78 32.19 33.66
CA ASN A 786 -1.54 31.48 34.91
C ASN A 786 -2.87 31.05 35.58
N ILE A 787 -3.15 29.75 35.62
CA ILE A 787 -4.14 29.18 36.56
C ILE A 787 -3.57 27.91 37.21
N GLN A 788 -3.09 28.04 38.45
CA GLN A 788 -2.93 26.91 39.38
C GLN A 788 -4.20 26.71 40.21
N ARG A 789 -4.74 25.48 40.27
CA ARG A 789 -5.57 24.93 41.39
C ARG A 789 -5.84 23.42 41.20
N PRO A 790 -6.29 22.66 42.24
CA PRO A 790 -5.34 21.82 42.97
C PRO A 790 -5.64 20.30 42.94
N ARG A 791 -4.72 19.49 43.48
CA ARG A 791 -4.92 18.04 43.65
C ARG A 791 -5.97 17.71 44.74
N PRO A 792 -6.91 16.79 44.46
CA PRO A 792 -7.57 15.97 45.49
C PRO A 792 -6.67 14.78 45.90
N PRO A 793 -6.79 14.24 47.14
CA PRO A 793 -6.08 13.04 47.58
C PRO A 793 -6.84 11.75 47.22
N GLY A 794 -6.14 10.62 47.04
CA GLY A 794 -6.81 9.31 46.91
C GLY A 794 -6.16 8.27 45.98
N ARG A 795 -4.84 8.09 45.99
CA ARG A 795 -4.20 6.93 45.31
C ARG A 795 -3.09 6.33 46.18
N PRO A 796 -3.10 5.02 46.49
CA PRO A 796 -2.00 4.37 47.19
C PRO A 796 -0.75 4.28 46.30
N VAL A 797 0.43 4.20 46.91
CA VAL A 797 1.72 4.22 46.19
C VAL A 797 2.19 2.80 45.90
N SER A 798 2.20 2.43 44.62
CA SER A 798 2.99 1.36 44.01
C SER A 798 3.06 1.63 42.50
N GLY A 799 4.12 1.30 41.76
CA GLY A 799 5.39 0.71 42.17
C GLY A 799 5.97 -0.06 40.97
N HIS A 800 7.05 0.46 40.36
CA HIS A 800 7.51 0.13 38.99
C HIS A 800 6.49 0.58 37.89
N GLY A 801 6.88 0.85 36.64
CA GLY A 801 8.21 0.99 36.03
C GLY A 801 8.23 2.16 35.03
N MET A 802 9.32 2.34 34.28
CA MET A 802 9.42 3.40 33.26
C MET A 802 8.93 2.92 31.87
N ASP A 803 8.73 3.87 30.96
CA ASP A 803 8.44 3.73 29.53
C ASP A 803 7.08 3.13 29.10
N SER A 804 6.31 3.94 28.34
CA SER A 804 5.40 3.55 27.23
C SER A 804 4.40 4.67 26.90
N ARG A 805 4.75 5.58 25.98
CA ARG A 805 3.74 6.26 25.14
C ARG A 805 3.44 5.37 23.92
N PRO A 806 2.19 5.31 23.41
CA PRO A 806 1.91 4.61 22.17
C PRO A 806 2.71 5.20 20.99
N ALA A 807 3.14 4.34 20.07
CA ALA A 807 3.73 4.78 18.81
C ALA A 807 2.64 5.35 17.89
N MET A 808 2.90 6.53 17.32
CA MET A 808 2.01 7.23 16.39
C MET A 808 1.76 6.39 15.12
N ALA A 809 0.51 6.34 14.66
CA ALA A 809 0.15 5.63 13.43
C ALA A 809 0.67 6.37 12.19
N ILE A 810 0.87 5.66 11.06
CA ILE A 810 1.38 6.31 9.84
C ILE A 810 0.49 7.46 9.35
N PHE A 811 -0.83 7.34 9.42
CA PHE A 811 -1.72 8.41 8.97
C PHE A 811 -1.63 9.64 9.89
N GLU A 812 -1.55 9.45 11.22
CA GLU A 812 -1.27 10.51 12.19
C GLU A 812 0.08 11.18 11.91
N LEU A 813 1.11 10.41 11.57
CA LEU A 813 2.45 10.93 11.24
C LEU A 813 2.44 11.79 9.97
N LEU A 814 1.77 11.33 8.90
CA LEU A 814 1.66 12.09 7.67
C LEU A 814 0.79 13.34 7.85
N ASP A 815 -0.26 13.25 8.67
CA ASP A 815 -1.10 14.40 9.03
C ASP A 815 -0.32 15.43 9.87
N TYR A 816 0.46 14.98 10.86
CA TYR A 816 1.35 15.83 11.67
C TYR A 816 2.32 16.62 10.78
N ILE A 817 2.99 15.95 9.83
CA ILE A 817 3.89 16.61 8.87
C ILE A 817 3.15 17.70 8.08
N VAL A 818 1.91 17.43 7.64
CA VAL A 818 1.12 18.35 6.82
C VAL A 818 0.50 19.49 7.62
N ASN A 819 0.01 19.25 8.84
CA ASN A 819 -0.80 20.20 9.61
C ASN A 819 -0.04 20.83 10.80
N GLU A 820 0.61 20.02 11.64
CA GLU A 820 1.26 20.47 12.89
C GLU A 820 2.60 21.22 12.67
N PRO A 821 3.11 21.96 13.67
CA PRO A 821 4.39 22.66 13.58
C PRO A 821 5.57 21.71 13.25
N PRO A 822 6.58 22.17 12.48
CA PRO A 822 7.77 21.36 12.22
C PRO A 822 8.58 21.14 13.52
N PRO A 823 9.22 19.97 13.69
CA PRO A 823 10.06 19.71 14.86
C PRO A 823 11.28 20.64 14.89
N LYS A 824 11.76 20.94 16.10
CA LYS A 824 12.90 21.82 16.36
C LYS A 824 13.94 21.12 17.23
N LEU A 825 15.18 21.59 17.16
CA LEU A 825 16.22 21.20 18.11
C LEU A 825 15.99 21.89 19.47
N PRO A 826 16.30 21.23 20.60
CA PRO A 826 16.12 21.80 21.94
C PRO A 826 17.10 22.96 22.23
N LEU A 827 16.56 24.04 22.79
CA LEU A 827 17.30 25.24 23.19
C LEU A 827 18.31 24.96 24.32
N GLY A 828 19.45 25.66 24.29
CA GLY A 828 20.53 25.48 25.26
C GLY A 828 21.30 24.15 25.15
N VAL A 829 20.87 23.24 24.26
CA VAL A 829 21.57 21.97 24.00
C VAL A 829 22.55 22.08 22.83
N PHE A 830 22.08 22.66 21.71
CA PHE A 830 22.78 22.83 20.45
C PHE A 830 23.08 24.32 20.19
N THR A 831 24.05 24.66 19.34
CA THR A 831 24.30 26.09 19.08
C THR A 831 23.17 26.72 18.27
N ASN A 832 23.03 28.04 18.42
CA ASN A 832 22.00 28.81 17.71
C ASN A 832 22.13 28.67 16.19
N ASP A 833 23.36 28.57 15.65
CA ASP A 833 23.59 28.38 14.21
C ASP A 833 22.97 27.07 13.69
N PHE A 834 23.10 25.97 14.46
CA PHE A 834 22.59 24.66 14.07
C PHE A 834 21.06 24.59 14.22
N GLN A 835 20.51 25.15 15.30
CA GLN A 835 19.07 25.30 15.49
C GLN A 835 18.42 26.10 14.35
N ASP A 836 19.05 27.22 13.95
CA ASP A 836 18.62 28.10 12.86
C ASP A 836 18.76 27.44 11.48
N PHE A 837 19.87 26.74 11.23
CA PHE A 837 20.09 25.96 10.00
C PHE A 837 18.99 24.90 9.79
N VAL A 838 18.72 24.10 10.82
CA VAL A 838 17.66 23.09 10.80
C VAL A 838 16.27 23.72 10.65
N THR A 839 16.02 24.84 11.34
CA THR A 839 14.76 25.60 11.22
C THR A 839 14.53 26.06 9.78
N LYS A 840 15.56 26.58 9.09
CA LYS A 840 15.48 26.98 7.67
C LYS A 840 15.23 25.81 6.72
N CYS A 841 15.73 24.60 7.04
CA CYS A 841 15.45 23.38 6.28
C CYS A 841 14.00 22.89 6.48
N LEU A 842 13.42 23.09 7.67
CA LEU A 842 12.10 22.59 8.08
C LEU A 842 10.97 23.63 7.96
N ILE A 843 11.14 24.68 7.16
CA ILE A 843 10.04 25.59 6.82
C ILE A 843 9.01 24.82 5.96
N LYS A 844 7.74 24.81 6.38
CA LYS A 844 6.68 24.03 5.73
C LYS A 844 6.34 24.56 4.32
N ASN A 845 6.37 25.87 4.10
CA ASN A 845 6.26 26.45 2.76
C ASN A 845 7.57 26.21 1.96
N PRO A 846 7.57 25.44 0.86
CA PRO A 846 8.78 25.15 0.08
C PRO A 846 9.38 26.38 -0.63
N ALA A 847 8.61 27.48 -0.78
CA ALA A 847 9.08 28.73 -1.37
C ALA A 847 9.81 29.66 -0.37
N GLU A 848 9.59 29.46 0.94
CA GLU A 848 10.27 30.19 2.02
C GLU A 848 11.44 29.37 2.61
N ARG A 849 11.37 28.03 2.48
CA ARG A 849 12.45 27.09 2.82
C ARG A 849 13.74 27.48 2.11
N ALA A 850 14.86 27.48 2.84
CA ALA A 850 16.14 27.87 2.26
C ALA A 850 16.57 26.90 1.15
N ASP A 851 17.10 27.43 0.04
CA ASP A 851 17.64 26.61 -1.04
C ASP A 851 19.07 26.11 -0.74
N LEU A 852 19.59 25.21 -1.59
CA LEU A 852 20.94 24.66 -1.44
C LEU A 852 22.04 25.75 -1.42
N LYS A 853 21.86 26.86 -2.13
CA LYS A 853 22.83 27.96 -2.21
C LYS A 853 22.80 28.82 -0.94
N MET A 854 21.63 29.08 -0.38
CA MET A 854 21.46 29.71 0.94
C MET A 854 22.08 28.84 2.04
N LEU A 855 21.80 27.54 2.02
CA LEU A 855 22.30 26.59 3.02
C LEU A 855 23.82 26.41 2.96
N MET A 856 24.41 26.30 1.76
CA MET A 856 25.88 26.21 1.58
C MET A 856 26.64 27.46 2.08
N ASN A 857 25.93 28.59 2.28
CA ASN A 857 26.48 29.84 2.80
C ASN A 857 25.98 30.16 4.22
N HIS A 858 25.31 29.22 4.90
CA HIS A 858 24.83 29.40 6.26
C HIS A 858 25.97 29.45 7.28
N THR A 859 25.81 30.22 8.36
CA THR A 859 26.82 30.35 9.44
C THR A 859 27.28 28.99 9.96
N PHE A 860 26.32 28.10 10.26
CA PHE A 860 26.58 26.72 10.68
C PHE A 860 27.51 25.96 9.72
N ILE A 861 27.26 26.05 8.41
CA ILE A 861 28.06 25.36 7.39
C ILE A 861 29.44 26.00 7.27
N LYS A 862 29.55 27.34 7.26
CA LYS A 862 30.84 28.03 7.20
C LYS A 862 31.71 27.77 8.43
N ARG A 863 31.10 27.64 9.61
CA ARG A 863 31.76 27.20 10.86
C ARG A 863 32.21 25.73 10.75
N SER A 864 31.30 24.86 10.36
CA SER A 864 31.55 23.41 10.16
C SER A 864 32.60 23.11 9.07
N GLU A 865 32.81 24.02 8.10
CA GLU A 865 33.84 23.85 7.06
C GLU A 865 35.24 24.06 7.66
N VAL A 866 35.43 25.02 8.57
CA VAL A 866 36.73 25.33 9.19
C VAL A 866 37.02 24.57 10.50
N GLU A 867 36.02 23.99 11.15
CA GLU A 867 36.22 23.12 12.32
C GLU A 867 37.02 21.85 11.96
N GLU A 868 38.15 21.59 12.61
CA GLU A 868 38.90 20.34 12.43
C GLU A 868 38.27 19.20 13.24
N VAL A 869 37.67 18.23 12.55
CA VAL A 869 36.90 17.13 13.16
C VAL A 869 37.42 15.78 12.68
N ASP A 870 37.90 14.94 13.60
CA ASP A 870 38.32 13.56 13.35
C ASP A 870 37.11 12.64 13.12
N PHE A 871 36.39 12.86 12.00
CA PHE A 871 35.22 12.06 11.63
C PHE A 871 35.58 10.58 11.44
N ALA A 872 36.73 10.30 10.81
CA ALA A 872 37.19 8.94 10.54
C ALA A 872 37.47 8.17 11.84
N GLY A 873 38.24 8.74 12.76
CA GLY A 873 38.51 8.12 14.05
C GLY A 873 37.28 8.08 14.95
N TRP A 874 36.38 9.08 14.91
CA TRP A 874 35.10 9.03 15.61
C TRP A 874 34.27 7.84 15.14
N LEU A 875 34.07 7.70 13.83
CA LEU A 875 33.31 6.59 13.24
C LEU A 875 33.93 5.24 13.59
N CYS A 876 35.25 5.09 13.52
CA CYS A 876 35.91 3.84 13.86
C CYS A 876 35.78 3.49 15.35
N ARG A 877 35.83 4.48 16.25
CA ARG A 877 35.58 4.29 17.69
C ARG A 877 34.13 3.88 17.96
N THR A 878 33.15 4.50 17.28
CA THR A 878 31.72 4.20 17.41
C THR A 878 31.36 2.81 16.87
N MET A 879 31.87 2.44 15.69
CA MET A 879 31.51 1.20 14.99
C MET A 879 32.45 0.01 15.27
N GLY A 880 33.38 0.15 16.22
CA GLY A 880 34.34 -0.91 16.56
C GLY A 880 35.31 -1.28 15.44
N LEU A 881 35.55 -0.39 14.48
CA LEU A 881 36.45 -0.64 13.34
C LEU A 881 37.91 -0.37 13.72
N ASN A 882 38.82 -1.10 13.07
CA ASN A 882 40.25 -0.79 13.15
C ASN A 882 40.51 0.65 12.66
N GLN A 883 41.35 1.40 13.37
CA GLN A 883 41.71 2.76 12.95
C GLN A 883 42.35 2.75 11.55
N PRO A 884 42.08 3.75 10.70
CA PRO A 884 42.61 3.78 9.35
C PRO A 884 44.14 3.83 9.34
N SER A 885 44.76 3.04 8.46
CA SER A 885 46.22 2.95 8.29
C SER A 885 46.88 4.24 7.76
N THR A 886 46.10 5.30 7.55
CA THR A 886 46.53 6.60 7.06
C THR A 886 46.24 7.64 8.15
N PRO A 887 47.24 8.32 8.72
CA PRO A 887 46.99 9.33 9.74
C PRO A 887 46.25 10.53 9.13
N THR A 888 45.12 10.90 9.73
CA THR A 888 44.46 12.21 9.54
C THR A 888 45.22 13.35 10.23
N ARG A 889 46.24 13.04 11.03
CA ARG A 889 47.22 14.02 11.51
C ARG A 889 48.16 14.43 10.38
N GLY A 890 47.97 15.65 9.88
CA GLY A 890 49.13 16.50 9.58
C GLY A 890 49.92 16.70 10.87
N THR A 891 51.25 16.65 10.78
CA THR A 891 52.15 16.90 11.91
C THR A 891 52.92 18.19 11.70
N GLU A 892 52.47 19.25 12.37
CA GLU A 892 53.30 20.37 12.85
C GLU A 892 52.92 20.64 14.32
#